data_AF-A0AA39VJN4-F1
#
_entry.id   AF-A0AA39VJN4-F1
#
_cell.length_a   1.000
_cell.length_b   1.000
_cell.length_c   1.000
_cell.angle_alpha   90.00
_cell.angle_beta   90.00
_cell.angle_gamma   90.00
#
_symmetry.space_group_name_H-M   'P 1'
#
loop_
_entity.id
_entity.type
_entity.pdbx_description
1 polymer ?
#
loop_
_entity_poly.entity_id
_entity_poly.type
_entity_poly.pdbx_seq_one_letter_code
_entity_poly.pdbx_strand_id
1 'polypeptide(L)'
;MAFTEFRPLDEKSLIEYIKATPSLSSKLGDKSDDLTIKEVGDGNLNFVYIVIGASGSFVIKQALSYIRCIGESWPLTKERAYFEALALKEHGQLCPDHVPEVYHFDRTMSLIGMRYLEPPHIILRKGLIAGVEYPLLSEHMSEYMAKTLFCTSLLYRTTTVHKRAVAEFCGNAELCRHTEQVVFSDPYKVSQYNHWTSPYLDRDAEAVREDNTLKLEIAELKSKFSERTQALVHGDLHTGSVMVTLDSTQVIDPEFAFYGPMGFDIGAYVGNLILAFFAQEGHADEGNDRMAYKEWILRTIEETWTLFYKKFTALWHQHKDGSGEAYLPEIYNKPELQKLVQEKYMEDLLHDTLGFGAAKMIRRIVGVAHVEDFESIKDDVKRAACERRALEVAKMLLKERRNFRDIFGVVSAIRRALSYIRCIGESWPLTKEQAYFEALALKEHGQLCPDHVPEIYHFDRTMSLIGMRYLEPPHIILSKGLIAGVEYPMLSEHMSEYMAKTLFCTSLLYCTTTEHKRAVAEFCGNVELCRHTAQVFFSDPYKVSQYNHWTSPYLDRDAEAVREDNTLKLEIAELKSKYRFQFTAYKEWILRTIEETWTLFYKKFTALWHQHKDGSGEAYLPEIYNKPELQKLVQEKYMEDLLHDTLGFGAAKMIRRIVGVAHVEWILNLLRMIANEQRACECQSLEVAKMLLKERQNFRDITGVVSAIQKVS
;
A
#
# COMPACT_ATOMS: atom_id res chain seq x y z
N MET A 1 40.28 -38.07 4.74
CA MET A 1 38.93 -37.90 4.17
C MET A 1 38.36 -39.29 3.96
N ALA A 2 37.12 -39.54 4.40
CA ALA A 2 36.49 -40.86 4.35
C ALA A 2 36.10 -41.29 2.92
N PHE A 3 35.80 -40.32 2.05
CA PHE A 3 35.39 -40.54 0.67
C PHE A 3 36.14 -39.55 -0.25
N THR A 4 36.59 -40.03 -1.40
CA THR A 4 37.35 -39.23 -2.40
C THR A 4 36.47 -38.65 -3.50
N GLU A 5 35.24 -39.14 -3.63
CA GLU A 5 34.26 -38.74 -4.64
C GLU A 5 32.89 -38.54 -3.99
N PHE A 6 32.05 -37.72 -4.63
CA PHE A 6 30.68 -37.49 -4.17
C PHE A 6 29.87 -38.78 -4.18
N ARG A 7 29.13 -39.03 -3.09
CA ARG A 7 28.13 -40.09 -3.01
C ARG A 7 26.92 -39.60 -2.20
N PRO A 8 25.67 -39.77 -2.68
CA PRO A 8 24.49 -39.56 -1.85
C PRO A 8 24.53 -40.50 -0.65
N LEU A 9 24.43 -39.95 0.56
CA LEU A 9 24.39 -40.72 1.79
C LEU A 9 22.95 -41.09 2.14
N ASP A 10 22.81 -42.27 2.71
CA ASP A 10 21.62 -42.75 3.42
C ASP A 10 21.95 -42.92 4.92
N GLU A 11 20.97 -43.32 5.73
CA GLU A 11 21.17 -43.47 7.18
C GLU A 11 22.30 -44.44 7.54
N LYS A 12 22.56 -45.48 6.74
CA LYS A 12 23.60 -46.48 7.01
C LYS A 12 24.98 -45.97 6.63
N SER A 13 25.13 -45.48 5.42
CA SER A 13 26.40 -44.93 4.90
C SER A 13 26.80 -43.63 5.63
N LEU A 14 25.85 -42.90 6.21
CA LEU A 14 26.15 -41.74 7.05
C LEU A 14 26.86 -42.14 8.35
N ILE A 15 26.55 -43.30 8.94
CA ILE A 15 27.29 -43.82 10.12
C ILE A 15 28.77 -44.00 9.79
N GLU A 16 29.06 -44.63 8.64
CA GLU A 16 30.45 -44.84 8.18
C GLU A 16 31.18 -43.51 7.97
N TYR A 17 30.50 -42.54 7.34
CA TYR A 17 31.03 -41.20 7.13
C TYR A 17 31.35 -40.48 8.45
N ILE A 18 30.44 -40.53 9.43
CA ILE A 18 30.62 -39.90 10.74
C ILE A 18 31.80 -40.51 11.48
N LYS A 19 31.89 -41.85 11.53
CA LYS A 19 32.99 -42.57 12.20
C LYS A 19 34.35 -42.20 11.61
N ALA A 20 34.41 -41.97 10.30
CA ALA A 20 35.64 -41.60 9.60
C ALA A 20 35.93 -40.08 9.58
N THR A 21 35.09 -39.26 10.22
CA THR A 21 35.20 -37.80 10.27
C THR A 21 35.37 -37.29 11.70
N PRO A 22 36.60 -37.00 12.17
CA PRO A 22 36.86 -36.63 13.57
C PRO A 22 36.09 -35.40 14.09
N SER A 23 35.87 -34.39 13.25
CA SER A 23 35.10 -33.18 13.60
C SER A 23 33.63 -33.46 13.93
N LEU A 24 33.09 -34.58 13.42
CA LEU A 24 31.72 -35.02 13.68
C LEU A 24 31.66 -36.07 14.79
N SER A 25 32.47 -37.13 14.69
CA SER A 25 32.48 -38.20 15.71
C SER A 25 32.80 -37.68 17.11
N SER A 26 33.71 -36.70 17.23
CA SER A 26 34.01 -36.08 18.53
C SER A 26 32.82 -35.36 19.19
N LYS A 27 31.80 -34.94 18.42
CA LYS A 27 30.56 -34.33 18.95
C LYS A 27 29.62 -35.37 19.59
N LEU A 28 29.82 -36.65 19.33
CA LEU A 28 28.96 -37.76 19.81
C LEU A 28 29.61 -38.56 20.94
N GLY A 29 30.89 -38.30 21.26
CA GLY A 29 31.69 -39.03 22.25
C GLY A 29 32.26 -40.36 21.73
N ASP A 30 32.93 -41.10 22.61
CA ASP A 30 33.69 -42.33 22.24
C ASP A 30 32.81 -43.54 21.89
N LYS A 31 31.49 -43.48 22.13
CA LYS A 31 30.54 -44.57 21.85
C LYS A 31 29.79 -44.32 20.54
N SER A 32 30.40 -44.73 19.44
CA SER A 32 29.86 -44.54 18.07
C SER A 32 28.91 -45.65 17.60
N ASP A 33 28.55 -46.61 18.46
CA ASP A 33 27.82 -47.82 18.06
C ASP A 33 26.29 -47.73 18.25
N ASP A 34 25.78 -46.76 19.02
CA ASP A 34 24.34 -46.52 19.25
C ASP A 34 23.88 -45.17 18.65
N LEU A 35 24.09 -44.97 17.35
CA LEU A 35 23.62 -43.76 16.66
C LEU A 35 22.19 -43.93 16.17
N THR A 36 21.32 -42.99 16.53
CA THR A 36 20.01 -42.83 15.89
C THR A 36 20.14 -41.76 14.82
N ILE A 37 19.88 -42.15 13.57
CA ILE A 37 19.88 -41.24 12.42
C ILE A 37 18.48 -41.26 11.82
N LYS A 38 17.93 -40.08 11.53
CA LYS A 38 16.63 -39.94 10.87
C LYS A 38 16.69 -38.85 9.82
N GLU A 39 16.31 -39.17 8.58
CA GLU A 39 16.06 -38.15 7.56
C GLU A 39 14.76 -37.38 7.87
N VAL A 40 14.83 -36.05 7.87
CA VAL A 40 13.74 -35.14 8.27
C VAL A 40 13.57 -33.95 7.33
N GLY A 41 14.28 -33.91 6.20
CA GLY A 41 14.18 -32.80 5.27
C GLY A 41 12.78 -32.70 4.67
N ASP A 42 12.06 -31.64 5.05
CA ASP A 42 10.77 -31.23 4.48
C ASP A 42 10.92 -30.10 3.43
N GLY A 43 12.16 -29.66 3.21
CA GLY A 43 12.53 -28.64 2.23
C GLY A 43 12.67 -29.16 0.79
N ASN A 44 12.75 -28.21 -0.15
CA ASN A 44 12.66 -28.50 -1.59
C ASN A 44 13.93 -29.07 -2.22
N LEU A 45 15.12 -28.85 -1.64
CA LEU A 45 16.40 -29.02 -2.33
C LEU A 45 17.31 -30.15 -1.80
N ASN A 46 17.33 -30.41 -0.50
CA ASN A 46 18.44 -31.13 0.15
C ASN A 46 17.94 -32.27 1.08
N PHE A 47 18.81 -33.22 1.38
CA PHE A 47 18.59 -34.19 2.47
C PHE A 47 19.07 -33.60 3.80
N VAL A 48 18.30 -33.83 4.87
CA VAL A 48 18.64 -33.37 6.21
C VAL A 48 18.48 -34.53 7.18
N TYR A 49 19.55 -34.89 7.87
CA TYR A 49 19.58 -35.96 8.85
C TYR A 49 19.80 -35.40 10.24
N ILE A 50 18.92 -35.76 11.19
CA ILE A 50 19.20 -35.58 12.61
C ILE A 50 20.01 -36.79 13.07
N VAL A 51 21.14 -36.52 13.72
CA VAL A 51 22.03 -37.53 14.30
C VAL A 51 22.03 -37.36 15.80
N ILE A 52 21.66 -38.41 16.51
CA ILE A 52 21.65 -38.46 17.98
C ILE A 52 22.56 -39.59 18.43
N GLY A 53 23.53 -39.26 19.28
CA GLY A 53 24.39 -40.22 19.97
C GLY A 53 24.28 -40.05 21.49
N ALA A 54 25.01 -40.87 22.23
CA ALA A 54 24.93 -40.89 23.70
C ALA A 54 25.37 -39.57 24.37
N SER A 55 26.32 -38.85 23.78
CA SER A 55 26.92 -37.66 24.38
C SER A 55 26.58 -36.35 23.65
N GLY A 56 25.74 -36.39 22.60
CA GLY A 56 25.42 -35.20 21.83
C GLY A 56 24.58 -35.46 20.59
N SER A 57 24.23 -34.38 19.91
CA SER A 57 23.38 -34.36 18.73
C SER A 57 23.90 -33.35 17.70
N PHE A 58 23.67 -33.60 16.42
CA PHE A 58 23.90 -32.63 15.34
C PHE A 58 23.03 -32.91 14.12
N VAL A 59 23.02 -31.96 13.19
CA VAL A 59 22.37 -32.11 11.89
C VAL A 59 23.42 -32.29 10.79
N ILE A 60 23.13 -33.17 9.85
CA ILE A 60 23.86 -33.31 8.58
C ILE A 60 22.94 -32.90 7.46
N LYS A 61 23.38 -31.92 6.67
CA LYS A 61 22.70 -31.51 5.43
C LYS A 61 23.58 -31.86 4.23
N GLN A 62 23.00 -32.51 3.23
CA GLN A 62 23.71 -32.88 2.00
C GLN A 62 22.94 -32.39 0.77
N ALA A 63 23.64 -31.68 -0.11
CA ALA A 63 23.10 -31.24 -1.39
C ALA A 63 23.30 -32.30 -2.49
N LEU A 64 22.24 -32.55 -3.26
CA LEU A 64 22.27 -33.43 -4.44
C LEU A 64 22.47 -32.63 -5.73
N SER A 65 22.72 -33.31 -6.85
CA SER A 65 22.88 -32.71 -8.18
C SER A 65 21.55 -32.27 -8.86
N TYR A 66 20.44 -32.25 -8.13
CA TYR A 66 19.11 -31.87 -8.61
C TYR A 66 18.25 -31.27 -7.48
N ILE A 67 17.08 -30.72 -7.84
CA ILE A 67 16.07 -30.21 -6.89
C ILE A 67 15.24 -31.37 -6.35
N ARG A 68 15.35 -31.68 -5.05
CA ARG A 68 14.70 -32.83 -4.41
C ARG A 68 13.19 -32.94 -4.68
N CYS A 69 12.43 -31.86 -4.60
CA CYS A 69 10.97 -31.90 -4.76
C CYS A 69 10.49 -32.15 -6.21
N ILE A 70 11.37 -31.97 -7.20
CA ILE A 70 11.06 -32.21 -8.62
C ILE A 70 11.74 -33.50 -9.12
N GLY A 71 12.89 -33.83 -8.57
CA GLY A 71 13.71 -34.98 -8.95
C GLY A 71 14.76 -34.62 -10.01
N GLU A 72 15.35 -35.66 -10.60
CA GLU A 72 16.50 -35.54 -11.53
C GLU A 72 16.20 -34.74 -12.80
N SER A 73 14.92 -34.51 -13.12
CA SER A 73 14.48 -33.71 -14.27
C SER A 73 14.81 -32.21 -14.14
N TRP A 74 15.15 -31.73 -12.93
CA TRP A 74 15.62 -30.36 -12.71
C TRP A 74 17.00 -30.34 -12.03
N PRO A 75 18.09 -30.39 -12.84
CA PRO A 75 19.46 -30.35 -12.33
C PRO A 75 19.77 -29.05 -11.57
N LEU A 76 20.57 -29.17 -10.51
CA LEU A 76 21.05 -28.03 -9.73
C LEU A 76 22.40 -28.37 -9.11
N THR A 77 23.38 -27.48 -9.25
CA THR A 77 24.73 -27.72 -8.72
C THR A 77 24.75 -28.01 -7.23
N LYS A 78 25.49 -29.05 -6.85
CA LYS A 78 25.77 -29.40 -5.44
C LYS A 78 26.74 -28.43 -4.76
N GLU A 79 27.37 -27.53 -5.53
CA GLU A 79 28.25 -26.48 -4.98
C GLU A 79 27.49 -25.46 -4.12
N ARG A 80 26.15 -25.42 -4.17
CA ARG A 80 25.35 -24.60 -3.24
C ARG A 80 25.63 -24.87 -1.76
N ALA A 81 26.02 -26.10 -1.40
CA ALA A 81 26.46 -26.43 -0.05
C ALA A 81 27.74 -25.69 0.37
N TYR A 82 28.62 -25.34 -0.57
CA TYR A 82 29.79 -24.49 -0.31
C TYR A 82 29.36 -23.08 0.11
N PHE A 83 28.46 -22.47 -0.66
CA PHE A 83 27.97 -21.12 -0.37
C PHE A 83 27.12 -21.07 0.90
N GLU A 84 26.31 -22.10 1.16
CA GLU A 84 25.60 -22.23 2.44
C GLU A 84 26.58 -22.30 3.62
N ALA A 85 27.61 -23.14 3.55
CA ALA A 85 28.60 -23.26 4.62
C ALA A 85 29.39 -21.96 4.85
N LEU A 86 29.72 -21.22 3.77
CA LEU A 86 30.36 -19.91 3.88
C LEU A 86 29.43 -18.89 4.52
N ALA A 87 28.18 -18.81 4.08
CA ALA A 87 27.21 -17.85 4.59
C ALA A 87 26.85 -18.14 6.06
N LEU A 88 26.63 -19.40 6.44
CA LEU A 88 26.43 -19.79 7.85
C LEU A 88 27.60 -19.38 8.73
N LYS A 89 28.84 -19.55 8.26
CA LYS A 89 30.04 -19.14 9.01
C LYS A 89 30.15 -17.62 9.13
N GLU A 90 29.94 -16.88 8.03
CA GLU A 90 30.03 -15.42 8.03
C GLU A 90 28.90 -14.81 8.88
N HIS A 91 27.65 -15.20 8.65
CA HIS A 91 26.50 -14.71 9.40
C HIS A 91 26.55 -15.16 10.86
N GLY A 92 27.02 -16.39 11.16
CA GLY A 92 27.20 -16.87 12.53
C GLY A 92 28.33 -16.18 13.29
N GLN A 93 29.38 -15.71 12.61
CA GLN A 93 30.40 -14.85 13.25
C GLN A 93 29.82 -13.49 13.64
N LEU A 94 28.92 -12.95 12.81
CA LEU A 94 28.29 -11.64 13.04
C LEU A 94 27.15 -11.72 14.05
N CYS A 95 26.42 -12.84 14.08
CA CYS A 95 25.22 -13.03 14.89
C CYS A 95 25.11 -14.47 15.41
N PRO A 96 26.01 -14.88 16.33
CA PRO A 96 26.13 -16.28 16.76
C PRO A 96 24.89 -16.82 17.49
N ASP A 97 24.11 -15.95 18.11
CA ASP A 97 22.90 -16.35 18.84
C ASP A 97 21.73 -16.71 17.91
N HIS A 98 21.81 -16.38 16.63
CA HIS A 98 20.71 -16.53 15.66
C HIS A 98 21.10 -17.34 14.41
N VAL A 99 22.23 -18.04 14.42
CA VAL A 99 22.67 -18.93 13.34
C VAL A 99 23.26 -20.20 13.94
N PRO A 100 22.88 -21.41 13.48
CA PRO A 100 23.46 -22.64 14.01
C PRO A 100 24.95 -22.74 13.71
N GLU A 101 25.73 -23.11 14.72
CA GLU A 101 27.18 -23.32 14.59
C GLU A 101 27.47 -24.42 13.55
N VAL A 102 28.40 -24.15 12.63
CA VAL A 102 28.89 -25.13 11.66
C VAL A 102 30.09 -25.88 12.24
N TYR A 103 29.94 -27.18 12.45
CA TYR A 103 30.99 -28.06 12.97
C TYR A 103 31.92 -28.60 11.88
N HIS A 104 31.36 -28.89 10.70
CA HIS A 104 32.08 -29.54 9.61
C HIS A 104 31.53 -29.10 8.25
N PHE A 105 32.42 -29.01 7.27
CA PHE A 105 32.03 -28.86 5.88
C PHE A 105 32.97 -29.70 5.00
N ASP A 106 32.38 -30.55 4.16
CA ASP A 106 33.08 -31.34 3.15
C ASP A 106 32.56 -30.96 1.76
N ARG A 107 33.41 -30.29 0.98
CA ARG A 107 33.06 -29.81 -0.36
C ARG A 107 32.89 -30.95 -1.36
N THR A 108 33.69 -32.01 -1.26
CA THR A 108 33.60 -33.17 -2.15
C THR A 108 32.25 -33.84 -1.99
N MET A 109 31.82 -34.02 -0.73
CA MET A 109 30.53 -34.63 -0.39
C MET A 109 29.34 -33.67 -0.43
N SER A 110 29.58 -32.37 -0.66
CA SER A 110 28.57 -31.31 -0.58
C SER A 110 27.75 -31.39 0.70
N LEU A 111 28.46 -31.54 1.83
CA LEU A 111 27.89 -31.92 3.12
C LEU A 111 28.30 -30.94 4.22
N ILE A 112 27.31 -30.51 5.00
CA ILE A 112 27.48 -29.63 6.16
C ILE A 112 27.05 -30.37 7.42
N GLY A 113 27.90 -30.38 8.44
CA GLY A 113 27.53 -30.78 9.79
C GLY A 113 27.40 -29.56 10.68
N MET A 114 26.26 -29.38 11.33
CA MET A 114 25.92 -28.18 12.10
C MET A 114 25.13 -28.50 13.37
N ARG A 115 25.01 -27.53 14.28
CA ARG A 115 24.24 -27.64 15.51
C ARG A 115 22.81 -28.15 15.23
N TYR A 116 22.37 -29.16 15.98
CA TYR A 116 20.97 -29.53 16.00
C TYR A 116 20.17 -28.53 16.83
N LEU A 117 19.18 -27.90 16.20
CA LEU A 117 18.20 -27.05 16.88
C LEU A 117 17.14 -27.97 17.51
N GLU A 118 17.42 -28.37 18.75
CA GLU A 118 16.65 -29.38 19.48
C GLU A 118 15.18 -28.95 19.74
N PRO A 119 14.27 -29.91 19.96
CA PRO A 119 12.90 -29.61 20.39
C PRO A 119 12.93 -28.70 21.64
N PRO A 120 12.06 -27.68 21.72
CA PRO A 120 10.84 -27.51 20.92
C PRO A 120 10.99 -26.62 19.68
N HIS A 121 12.20 -26.44 19.11
CA HIS A 121 12.35 -25.65 17.88
C HIS A 121 11.46 -26.20 16.76
N ILE A 122 10.66 -25.32 16.17
CA ILE A 122 9.89 -25.59 14.96
C ILE A 122 10.17 -24.52 13.91
N ILE A 123 9.89 -24.83 12.66
CA ILE A 123 9.91 -23.83 11.58
C ILE A 123 8.86 -22.75 11.88
N LEU A 124 9.26 -21.47 11.82
CA LEU A 124 8.42 -20.31 12.14
C LEU A 124 7.11 -20.31 11.36
N ARG A 125 7.14 -20.68 10.07
CA ARG A 125 5.93 -20.85 9.26
C ARG A 125 4.88 -21.76 9.92
N LYS A 126 5.30 -22.89 10.51
CA LYS A 126 4.38 -23.81 11.20
C LYS A 126 3.81 -23.18 12.46
N GLY A 127 4.62 -22.42 13.20
CA GLY A 127 4.15 -21.61 14.34
C GLY A 127 3.12 -20.55 13.95
N LEU A 128 3.33 -19.86 12.82
CA LEU A 128 2.42 -18.85 12.28
C LEU A 128 1.07 -19.45 11.85
N ILE A 129 1.08 -20.64 11.24
CA ILE A 129 -0.13 -21.39 10.92
C ILE A 129 -0.86 -21.81 12.21
N ALA A 130 -0.10 -22.30 13.19
CA ALA A 130 -0.64 -22.74 14.48
C ALA A 130 -1.17 -21.60 15.36
N GLY A 131 -0.85 -20.33 15.06
CA GLY A 131 -1.32 -19.19 15.84
C GLY A 131 -0.51 -18.94 17.10
N VAL A 132 0.78 -19.30 17.09
CA VAL A 132 1.69 -19.13 18.23
C VAL A 132 2.37 -17.76 18.15
N GLU A 133 2.26 -16.97 19.21
CA GLU A 133 3.01 -15.71 19.33
C GLU A 133 4.43 -15.98 19.81
N TYR A 134 5.40 -15.32 19.17
CA TYR A 134 6.83 -15.41 19.49
C TYR A 134 7.34 -14.05 19.98
N PRO A 135 7.36 -13.80 21.31
CA PRO A 135 7.57 -12.44 21.85
C PRO A 135 8.90 -11.80 21.47
N LEU A 136 9.95 -12.60 21.23
CA LEU A 136 11.29 -12.11 20.89
C LEU A 136 11.56 -12.07 19.39
N LEU A 137 10.58 -12.43 18.54
CA LEU A 137 10.80 -12.60 17.10
C LEU A 137 11.25 -11.29 16.43
N SER A 138 10.57 -10.17 16.71
CA SER A 138 10.93 -8.84 16.19
C SER A 138 12.34 -8.44 16.62
N GLU A 139 12.72 -8.71 17.87
CA GLU A 139 14.01 -8.37 18.44
C GLU A 139 15.14 -9.17 17.79
N HIS A 140 15.00 -10.49 17.74
CA HIS A 140 16.03 -11.38 17.19
C HIS A 140 16.21 -11.20 15.68
N MET A 141 15.12 -11.13 14.91
CA MET A 141 15.22 -10.99 13.45
C MET A 141 15.75 -9.63 13.03
N SER A 142 15.39 -8.55 13.75
CA SER A 142 15.95 -7.23 13.48
C SER A 142 17.45 -7.16 13.80
N GLU A 143 17.92 -7.86 14.83
CA GLU A 143 19.35 -7.96 15.15
C GLU A 143 20.12 -8.75 14.10
N TYR A 144 19.63 -9.93 13.73
CA TYR A 144 20.21 -10.75 12.67
C TYR A 144 20.35 -9.95 11.37
N MET A 145 19.26 -9.32 10.89
CA MET A 145 19.29 -8.56 9.64
C MET A 145 20.19 -7.31 9.74
N ALA A 146 20.16 -6.59 10.87
CA ALA A 146 21.01 -5.41 11.02
C ALA A 146 22.50 -5.77 10.99
N LYS A 147 22.92 -6.77 11.75
CA LYS A 147 24.34 -7.17 11.82
C LYS A 147 24.84 -7.78 10.50
N THR A 148 24.10 -8.73 9.93
CA THR A 148 24.56 -9.44 8.72
C THR A 148 24.61 -8.51 7.50
N LEU A 149 23.58 -7.68 7.29
CA LEU A 149 23.54 -6.77 6.15
C LEU A 149 24.54 -5.61 6.32
N PHE A 150 24.63 -4.99 7.50
CA PHE A 150 25.53 -3.86 7.73
C PHE A 150 27.00 -4.27 7.58
N CYS A 151 27.44 -5.28 8.32
CA CYS A 151 28.85 -5.69 8.41
C CYS A 151 29.38 -6.36 7.13
N THR A 152 28.50 -6.76 6.21
CA THR A 152 28.87 -7.28 4.89
C THR A 152 28.76 -6.26 3.75
N SER A 153 28.40 -5.02 4.06
CA SER A 153 28.26 -3.94 3.09
C SER A 153 29.47 -3.00 3.02
N LEU A 154 29.47 -2.11 2.02
CA LEU A 154 30.45 -1.03 1.89
C LEU A 154 30.34 0.05 2.99
N LEU A 155 29.30 0.01 3.84
CA LEU A 155 29.22 0.85 5.04
C LEU A 155 30.21 0.42 6.13
N TYR A 156 30.69 -0.82 6.07
CA TYR A 156 31.63 -1.40 7.03
C TYR A 156 32.95 -1.84 6.36
N ARG A 157 32.86 -2.39 5.14
CA ARG A 157 33.99 -2.97 4.41
C ARG A 157 34.63 -1.97 3.46
N THR A 158 35.94 -2.12 3.25
CA THR A 158 36.62 -1.49 2.12
C THR A 158 36.15 -2.13 0.82
N THR A 159 36.19 -1.36 -0.26
CA THR A 159 35.84 -1.81 -1.62
C THR A 159 36.68 -2.99 -2.08
N THR A 160 37.93 -3.12 -1.63
CA THR A 160 38.81 -4.26 -1.96
C THR A 160 38.32 -5.55 -1.33
N VAL A 161 37.98 -5.53 -0.04
CA VAL A 161 37.44 -6.70 0.66
C VAL A 161 36.08 -7.07 0.08
N HIS A 162 35.23 -6.08 -0.19
CA HIS A 162 33.91 -6.27 -0.80
C HIS A 162 34.01 -6.93 -2.18
N LYS A 163 34.83 -6.41 -3.09
CA LYS A 163 35.01 -6.96 -4.45
C LYS A 163 35.55 -8.39 -4.45
N ARG A 164 36.45 -8.72 -3.51
CA ARG A 164 36.95 -10.10 -3.36
C ARG A 164 35.82 -11.05 -2.94
N ALA A 165 35.02 -10.65 -1.97
CA ALA A 165 33.90 -11.46 -1.51
C ALA A 165 32.80 -11.59 -2.59
N VAL A 166 32.52 -10.52 -3.35
CA VAL A 166 31.66 -10.59 -4.54
C VAL A 166 32.17 -11.63 -5.52
N ALA A 167 33.47 -11.61 -5.87
CA ALA A 167 34.05 -12.55 -6.82
C ALA A 167 33.92 -14.02 -6.38
N GLU A 168 34.03 -14.30 -5.08
CA GLU A 168 33.80 -15.64 -4.53
C GLU A 168 32.35 -16.08 -4.69
N PHE A 169 31.40 -15.23 -4.28
CA PHE A 169 29.97 -15.55 -4.31
C PHE A 169 29.33 -15.47 -5.70
N CYS A 170 29.99 -14.88 -6.71
CA CYS A 170 29.60 -15.02 -8.11
C CYS A 170 29.53 -16.49 -8.56
N GLY A 171 30.23 -17.40 -7.87
CA GLY A 171 30.13 -18.84 -8.12
C GLY A 171 28.74 -19.44 -7.81
N ASN A 172 27.87 -18.74 -7.06
CA ASN A 172 26.51 -19.22 -6.75
C ASN A 172 25.48 -18.88 -7.86
N ALA A 173 25.94 -18.66 -9.09
CA ALA A 173 25.14 -18.15 -10.20
C ALA A 173 23.92 -19.02 -10.57
N GLU A 174 23.98 -20.35 -10.39
CA GLU A 174 22.85 -21.23 -10.69
C GLU A 174 21.65 -20.99 -9.76
N LEU A 175 21.90 -20.71 -8.49
CA LEU A 175 20.87 -20.44 -7.47
C LEU A 175 20.29 -19.03 -7.69
N CYS A 176 21.14 -18.07 -8.05
CA CYS A 176 20.70 -16.75 -8.52
C CYS A 176 19.80 -16.87 -9.75
N ARG A 177 20.21 -17.64 -10.77
CA ARG A 177 19.43 -17.87 -11.99
C ARG A 177 18.09 -18.55 -11.70
N HIS A 178 18.04 -19.50 -10.77
CA HIS A 178 16.79 -20.09 -10.33
C HIS A 178 15.84 -19.03 -9.77
N THR A 179 16.35 -18.15 -8.91
CA THR A 179 15.60 -17.03 -8.34
C THR A 179 15.14 -16.02 -9.40
N GLU A 180 16.03 -15.63 -10.33
CA GLU A 180 15.73 -14.76 -11.48
C GLU A 180 14.57 -15.30 -12.32
N GLN A 181 14.47 -16.62 -12.46
CA GLN A 181 13.37 -17.27 -13.14
C GLN A 181 12.10 -17.25 -12.28
N VAL A 182 12.12 -17.88 -11.11
CA VAL A 182 10.89 -18.20 -10.37
C VAL A 182 10.31 -17.03 -9.58
N VAL A 183 11.12 -16.04 -9.20
CA VAL A 183 10.66 -14.83 -8.52
C VAL A 183 10.37 -13.72 -9.52
N PHE A 184 11.27 -13.49 -10.47
CA PHE A 184 11.27 -12.26 -11.27
C PHE A 184 10.78 -12.41 -12.71
N SER A 185 10.46 -13.64 -13.16
CA SER A 185 10.10 -13.87 -14.57
C SER A 185 8.82 -14.69 -14.72
N ASP A 186 8.79 -15.91 -14.17
CA ASP A 186 7.73 -16.88 -14.46
C ASP A 186 6.33 -16.39 -14.07
N PRO A 187 6.09 -15.75 -12.90
CA PRO A 187 4.76 -15.22 -12.54
C PRO A 187 4.17 -14.19 -13.55
N TYR A 188 5.01 -13.59 -14.38
CA TYR A 188 4.66 -12.47 -15.26
C TYR A 188 4.53 -12.88 -16.74
N LYS A 189 4.53 -14.18 -17.02
CA LYS A 189 4.31 -14.78 -18.35
C LYS A 189 3.52 -16.07 -18.23
N VAL A 190 3.11 -16.64 -19.37
CA VAL A 190 2.68 -18.04 -19.40
C VAL A 190 3.92 -18.92 -19.17
N SER A 191 3.85 -19.80 -18.17
CA SER A 191 4.90 -20.76 -17.83
C SER A 191 4.24 -22.08 -17.44
N GLN A 192 4.80 -23.20 -17.92
CA GLN A 192 4.33 -24.54 -17.55
C GLN A 192 4.54 -24.87 -16.07
N TYR A 193 5.39 -24.11 -15.37
CA TYR A 193 5.70 -24.30 -13.96
C TYR A 193 4.76 -23.53 -13.04
N ASN A 194 4.07 -22.50 -13.55
CA ASN A 194 3.14 -21.73 -12.75
C ASN A 194 1.91 -22.58 -12.43
N HIS A 195 1.47 -22.50 -11.19
CA HIS A 195 0.19 -23.02 -10.76
C HIS A 195 -0.42 -22.10 -9.70
N TRP A 196 -1.73 -22.21 -9.54
CA TRP A 196 -2.54 -21.43 -8.60
C TRP A 196 -3.81 -22.22 -8.30
N THR A 197 -4.58 -21.79 -7.30
CA THR A 197 -5.89 -22.38 -6.95
C THR A 197 -6.91 -22.14 -8.07
N SER A 198 -6.95 -23.05 -9.05
CA SER A 198 -7.78 -23.00 -10.25
C SER A 198 -9.14 -23.68 -10.03
N PRO A 199 -10.25 -23.21 -10.64
CA PRO A 199 -10.35 -22.07 -11.58
C PRO A 199 -10.42 -20.70 -10.90
N TYR A 200 -10.39 -20.66 -9.56
CA TYR A 200 -10.74 -19.47 -8.80
C TYR A 200 -9.80 -18.28 -9.05
N LEU A 201 -8.50 -18.53 -9.25
CA LEU A 201 -7.50 -17.48 -9.48
C LEU A 201 -7.07 -17.32 -10.94
N ASP A 202 -7.76 -17.93 -11.91
CA ASP A 202 -7.36 -17.88 -13.33
C ASP A 202 -7.28 -16.43 -13.85
N ARG A 203 -8.29 -15.61 -13.54
CA ARG A 203 -8.33 -14.17 -13.90
C ARG A 203 -7.30 -13.36 -13.14
N ASP A 204 -7.03 -13.73 -11.88
CA ASP A 204 -6.05 -13.04 -11.05
C ASP A 204 -4.63 -13.27 -11.59
N ALA A 205 -4.30 -14.52 -11.97
CA ALA A 205 -3.05 -14.87 -12.63
C ALA A 205 -2.92 -14.24 -14.03
N GLU A 206 -4.04 -14.06 -14.75
CA GLU A 206 -4.09 -13.31 -16.01
C GLU A 206 -3.77 -11.84 -15.81
N ALA A 207 -4.42 -11.20 -14.85
CA ALA A 207 -4.16 -9.80 -14.53
C ALA A 207 -2.68 -9.54 -14.17
N VAL A 208 -2.00 -10.46 -13.46
CA VAL A 208 -0.56 -10.31 -13.15
C VAL A 208 0.30 -10.31 -14.42
N ARG A 209 0.05 -11.23 -15.36
CA ARG A 209 0.83 -11.31 -16.61
C ARG A 209 0.40 -10.27 -17.66
N GLU A 210 -0.72 -9.57 -17.49
CA GLU A 210 -1.16 -8.50 -18.40
C GLU A 210 -0.89 -7.09 -17.87
N ASP A 211 -0.59 -6.91 -16.58
CA ASP A 211 -0.28 -5.61 -15.98
C ASP A 211 1.12 -5.11 -16.37
N ASN A 212 1.15 -4.18 -17.33
CA ASN A 212 2.40 -3.58 -17.83
C ASN A 212 3.15 -2.76 -16.78
N THR A 213 2.45 -2.10 -15.85
CA THR A 213 3.09 -1.34 -14.77
C THR A 213 3.75 -2.30 -13.78
N LEU A 214 3.09 -3.40 -13.44
CA LEU A 214 3.66 -4.45 -12.60
C LEU A 214 4.91 -5.08 -13.23
N LYS A 215 4.87 -5.32 -14.56
CA LYS A 215 6.01 -5.83 -15.35
C LYS A 215 7.19 -4.87 -15.40
N LEU A 216 6.94 -3.56 -15.49
CA LEU A 216 7.99 -2.55 -15.41
C LEU A 216 8.69 -2.59 -14.05
N GLU A 217 7.90 -2.58 -12.97
CA GLU A 217 8.43 -2.55 -11.61
C GLU A 217 9.20 -3.82 -11.25
N ILE A 218 8.74 -5.00 -11.67
CA ILE A 218 9.50 -6.23 -11.45
C ILE A 218 10.78 -6.29 -12.29
N ALA A 219 10.80 -5.70 -13.50
CA ALA A 219 12.01 -5.64 -14.32
C ALA A 219 13.10 -4.80 -13.64
N GLU A 220 12.75 -3.66 -13.03
CA GLU A 220 13.70 -2.85 -12.26
C GLU A 220 14.28 -3.60 -11.06
N LEU A 221 13.42 -4.34 -10.33
CA LEU A 221 13.86 -5.16 -9.20
C LEU A 221 14.72 -6.34 -9.66
N LYS A 222 14.42 -6.93 -10.82
CA LYS A 222 15.23 -7.99 -11.42
C LYS A 222 16.61 -7.48 -11.80
N SER A 223 16.71 -6.33 -12.48
CA SER A 223 18.00 -5.69 -12.77
C SER A 223 18.77 -5.41 -11.47
N LYS A 224 18.10 -4.84 -10.45
CA LYS A 224 18.74 -4.60 -9.16
C LYS A 224 19.24 -5.89 -8.49
N PHE A 225 18.47 -6.98 -8.57
CA PHE A 225 18.88 -8.29 -8.06
C PHE A 225 20.12 -8.83 -8.79
N SER A 226 20.16 -8.75 -10.12
CA SER A 226 21.26 -9.29 -10.93
C SER A 226 22.52 -8.41 -10.93
N GLU A 227 22.40 -7.10 -10.66
CA GLU A 227 23.50 -6.14 -10.84
C GLU A 227 24.05 -5.57 -9.52
N ARG A 228 23.19 -5.38 -8.50
CA ARG A 228 23.56 -4.61 -7.30
C ARG A 228 24.17 -5.50 -6.22
N THR A 229 25.48 -5.37 -6.03
CA THR A 229 26.26 -6.09 -5.01
C THR A 229 26.31 -5.34 -3.67
N GLN A 230 25.18 -5.24 -2.96
CA GLN A 230 25.05 -4.34 -1.79
C GLN A 230 25.57 -4.95 -0.47
N ALA A 231 25.23 -6.20 -0.17
CA ALA A 231 25.63 -6.94 1.03
C ALA A 231 25.57 -8.45 0.77
N LEU A 232 26.16 -9.26 1.65
CA LEU A 232 25.98 -10.72 1.60
C LEU A 232 24.60 -11.07 2.14
N VAL A 233 23.62 -11.17 1.24
CA VAL A 233 22.25 -11.58 1.57
C VAL A 233 22.19 -13.09 1.77
N HIS A 234 21.26 -13.55 2.61
CA HIS A 234 20.88 -14.94 2.75
C HIS A 234 20.23 -15.50 1.47
N GLY A 235 19.45 -14.70 0.76
CA GLY A 235 18.91 -15.03 -0.56
C GLY A 235 17.59 -15.82 -0.57
N ASP A 236 17.16 -16.37 0.57
CA ASP A 236 15.80 -16.95 0.71
C ASP A 236 15.28 -16.89 2.15
N LEU A 237 15.39 -15.71 2.76
CA LEU A 237 15.01 -15.44 4.16
C LEU A 237 13.49 -15.37 4.36
N HIS A 238 12.77 -16.46 4.07
CA HIS A 238 11.34 -16.58 4.35
C HIS A 238 11.07 -17.24 5.71
N THR A 239 9.82 -17.27 6.17
CA THR A 239 9.44 -17.88 7.47
C THR A 239 9.66 -19.40 7.54
N GLY A 240 9.91 -20.05 6.40
CA GLY A 240 10.39 -21.44 6.33
C GLY A 240 11.90 -21.62 6.61
N SER A 241 12.66 -20.52 6.65
CA SER A 241 14.12 -20.51 6.84
C SER A 241 14.50 -19.96 8.22
N VAL A 242 13.53 -19.97 9.13
CA VAL A 242 13.68 -19.51 10.52
C VAL A 242 13.08 -20.58 11.41
N MET A 243 13.84 -21.07 12.38
CA MET A 243 13.36 -21.96 13.45
C MET A 243 13.21 -21.17 14.74
N VAL A 244 12.18 -21.50 15.52
CA VAL A 244 11.78 -20.72 16.71
C VAL A 244 11.34 -21.60 17.88
N THR A 245 11.65 -21.11 19.08
CA THR A 245 10.96 -21.39 20.35
C THR A 245 10.37 -20.08 20.87
N LEU A 246 9.78 -20.06 22.07
CA LEU A 246 9.32 -18.81 22.69
C LEU A 246 10.47 -17.83 22.98
N ASP A 247 11.69 -18.34 23.18
CA ASP A 247 12.86 -17.61 23.64
C ASP A 247 14.08 -17.69 22.71
N SER A 248 14.01 -18.43 21.60
CA SER A 248 15.09 -18.59 20.62
C SER A 248 14.59 -18.41 19.19
N THR A 249 15.41 -17.78 18.36
CA THR A 249 15.18 -17.60 16.91
C THR A 249 16.47 -17.91 16.18
N GLN A 250 16.42 -18.81 15.21
CA GLN A 250 17.57 -19.32 14.48
C GLN A 250 17.31 -19.26 12.97
N VAL A 251 18.16 -18.56 12.23
CA VAL A 251 18.11 -18.50 10.77
C VAL A 251 18.93 -19.64 10.19
N ILE A 252 18.35 -20.35 9.24
CA ILE A 252 18.91 -21.55 8.61
C ILE A 252 18.81 -21.44 7.09
N ASP A 253 19.55 -22.29 6.38
CA ASP A 253 19.43 -22.46 4.92
C ASP A 253 19.84 -21.26 4.02
N PRO A 254 20.98 -20.58 4.27
CA PRO A 254 21.48 -19.52 3.38
C PRO A 254 22.14 -20.07 2.09
N GLU A 255 21.59 -21.12 1.47
CA GLU A 255 22.17 -21.73 0.26
C GLU A 255 22.06 -20.84 -0.99
N PHE A 256 21.12 -19.89 -0.97
CA PHE A 256 20.96 -18.86 -2.00
C PHE A 256 21.84 -17.62 -1.75
N ALA A 257 22.76 -17.65 -0.78
CA ALA A 257 23.53 -16.49 -0.42
C ALA A 257 24.42 -15.99 -1.56
N PHE A 258 24.42 -14.67 -1.77
CA PHE A 258 25.27 -13.97 -2.72
C PHE A 258 25.37 -12.49 -2.34
N TYR A 259 26.20 -11.72 -3.06
CA TYR A 259 26.21 -10.26 -2.89
C TYR A 259 25.08 -9.63 -3.70
N GLY A 260 23.98 -9.34 -3.02
CA GLY A 260 22.73 -8.84 -3.60
C GLY A 260 22.18 -7.61 -2.88
N PRO A 261 21.00 -7.12 -3.28
CA PRO A 261 20.34 -5.99 -2.63
C PRO A 261 19.76 -6.37 -1.26
N MET A 262 20.06 -5.59 -0.22
CA MET A 262 19.64 -5.84 1.17
C MET A 262 18.12 -6.01 1.32
N GLY A 263 17.35 -5.20 0.58
CA GLY A 263 15.89 -5.28 0.60
C GLY A 263 15.33 -6.63 0.16
N PHE A 264 16.14 -7.48 -0.50
CA PHE A 264 15.70 -8.81 -0.90
C PHE A 264 15.46 -9.75 0.29
N ASP A 265 16.35 -9.72 1.29
CA ASP A 265 16.19 -10.53 2.51
C ASP A 265 15.09 -9.96 3.40
N ILE A 266 15.13 -8.65 3.67
CA ILE A 266 14.14 -7.99 4.51
C ILE A 266 12.75 -8.15 3.89
N GLY A 267 12.67 -7.98 2.56
CA GLY A 267 11.45 -8.18 1.79
C GLY A 267 10.96 -9.62 1.80
N ALA A 268 11.86 -10.61 1.68
CA ALA A 268 11.48 -12.03 1.81
C ALA A 268 10.85 -12.32 3.18
N TYR A 269 11.43 -11.80 4.26
CA TYR A 269 10.93 -11.99 5.61
C TYR A 269 9.58 -11.30 5.82
N VAL A 270 9.53 -9.98 5.60
CA VAL A 270 8.32 -9.16 5.75
C VAL A 270 7.19 -9.64 4.84
N GLY A 271 7.49 -9.93 3.58
CA GLY A 271 6.52 -10.45 2.62
C GLY A 271 5.89 -11.77 3.08
N ASN A 272 6.66 -12.66 3.70
CA ASN A 272 6.11 -13.91 4.24
C ASN A 272 5.28 -13.71 5.52
N LEU A 273 5.61 -12.72 6.37
CA LEU A 273 4.71 -12.33 7.46
C LEU A 273 3.38 -11.77 6.93
N ILE A 274 3.41 -11.03 5.83
CA ILE A 274 2.19 -10.53 5.17
C ILE A 274 1.38 -11.69 4.58
N LEU A 275 2.01 -12.69 3.96
CA LEU A 275 1.30 -13.92 3.51
C LEU A 275 0.63 -14.63 4.69
N ALA A 276 1.36 -14.82 5.80
CA ALA A 276 0.84 -15.43 7.01
C ALA A 276 -0.37 -14.66 7.56
N PHE A 277 -0.34 -13.32 7.55
CA PHE A 277 -1.47 -12.47 7.93
C PHE A 277 -2.73 -12.73 7.08
N PHE A 278 -2.58 -12.81 5.74
CA PHE A 278 -3.71 -13.07 4.85
C PHE A 278 -4.23 -14.50 4.93
N ALA A 279 -3.39 -15.46 5.27
CA ALA A 279 -3.79 -16.86 5.48
C ALA A 279 -4.61 -17.09 6.76
N GLN A 280 -4.51 -16.22 7.77
CA GLN A 280 -5.14 -16.45 9.08
C GLN A 280 -6.66 -16.66 9.02
N GLU A 281 -7.38 -15.97 8.12
CA GLU A 281 -8.82 -16.18 7.96
C GLU A 281 -9.14 -17.60 7.46
N GLY A 282 -8.24 -18.18 6.66
CA GLY A 282 -8.27 -19.58 6.24
C GLY A 282 -8.19 -20.56 7.40
N HIS A 283 -7.42 -20.21 8.43
CA HIS A 283 -7.14 -21.02 9.63
C HIS A 283 -8.03 -20.71 10.84
N ALA A 284 -8.96 -19.76 10.70
CA ALA A 284 -9.94 -19.47 11.73
C ALA A 284 -10.97 -20.59 11.87
N ASP A 285 -11.33 -20.91 13.11
CA ASP A 285 -12.35 -21.89 13.51
C ASP A 285 -13.24 -21.31 14.64
N GLU A 286 -14.19 -22.12 15.15
CA GLU A 286 -15.12 -21.69 16.20
C GLU A 286 -14.43 -21.35 17.53
N GLY A 287 -13.22 -21.89 17.78
CA GLY A 287 -12.45 -21.67 19.00
C GLY A 287 -11.49 -20.49 18.92
N ASN A 288 -11.06 -20.10 17.72
CA ASN A 288 -10.15 -18.98 17.50
C ASN A 288 -10.36 -18.32 16.12
N ASP A 289 -10.87 -17.09 16.13
CA ASP A 289 -11.14 -16.29 14.91
C ASP A 289 -9.87 -15.70 14.26
N ARG A 290 -8.71 -15.88 14.91
CA ARG A 290 -7.39 -15.36 14.53
C ARG A 290 -7.28 -13.83 14.46
N MET A 291 -8.26 -13.06 14.94
CA MET A 291 -8.22 -11.59 14.83
C MET A 291 -7.13 -10.96 15.70
N ALA A 292 -7.02 -11.39 16.95
CA ALA A 292 -5.94 -10.95 17.84
C ALA A 292 -4.56 -11.35 17.28
N TYR A 293 -4.48 -12.55 16.71
CA TYR A 293 -3.24 -13.07 16.14
C TYR A 293 -2.82 -12.32 14.86
N LYS A 294 -3.77 -11.95 14.00
CA LYS A 294 -3.53 -11.05 12.85
C LYS A 294 -2.92 -9.72 13.30
N GLU A 295 -3.42 -9.15 14.39
CA GLU A 295 -2.88 -7.91 14.95
C GLU A 295 -1.47 -8.10 15.53
N TRP A 296 -1.18 -9.24 16.15
CA TRP A 296 0.18 -9.61 16.56
C TRP A 296 1.13 -9.69 15.35
N ILE A 297 0.72 -10.28 14.22
CA ILE A 297 1.55 -10.35 13.01
C ILE A 297 1.84 -8.93 12.48
N LEU A 298 0.82 -8.06 12.42
CA LEU A 298 1.02 -6.66 11.98
C LEU A 298 1.98 -5.90 12.89
N ARG A 299 1.84 -6.05 14.20
CA ARG A 299 2.75 -5.46 15.18
C ARG A 299 4.18 -6.00 15.00
N THR A 300 4.33 -7.30 14.76
CA THR A 300 5.63 -7.93 14.51
C THR A 300 6.32 -7.36 13.25
N ILE A 301 5.57 -7.10 12.18
CA ILE A 301 6.08 -6.44 10.96
C ILE A 301 6.60 -5.03 11.29
N GLU A 302 5.79 -4.24 12.00
CA GLU A 302 6.10 -2.86 12.38
C GLU A 302 7.33 -2.79 13.29
N GLU A 303 7.36 -3.61 14.34
CA GLU A 303 8.46 -3.70 15.30
C GLU A 303 9.74 -4.18 14.64
N THR A 304 9.68 -5.20 13.78
CA THR A 304 10.87 -5.72 13.09
C THR A 304 11.55 -4.62 12.27
N TRP A 305 10.80 -3.89 11.44
CA TRP A 305 11.37 -2.81 10.63
C TRP A 305 11.90 -1.67 11.51
N THR A 306 11.14 -1.29 12.54
CA THR A 306 11.51 -0.19 13.43
C THR A 306 12.80 -0.51 14.21
N LEU A 307 12.91 -1.72 14.74
CA LEU A 307 14.10 -2.19 15.43
C LEU A 307 15.28 -2.36 14.46
N PHE A 308 15.03 -2.88 13.25
CA PHE A 308 16.06 -2.99 12.20
C PHE A 308 16.62 -1.61 11.85
N TYR A 309 15.75 -0.63 11.58
CA TYR A 309 16.15 0.75 11.31
C TYR A 309 17.04 1.30 12.43
N LYS A 310 16.61 1.14 13.68
CA LYS A 310 17.34 1.63 14.85
C LYS A 310 18.70 0.93 15.00
N LYS A 311 18.75 -0.39 14.90
CA LYS A 311 19.98 -1.18 15.06
C LYS A 311 20.96 -0.94 13.91
N PHE A 312 20.49 -0.90 12.68
CA PHE A 312 21.31 -0.65 11.49
C PHE A 312 21.93 0.75 11.51
N THR A 313 21.14 1.79 11.84
CA THR A 313 21.66 3.16 11.96
C THR A 313 22.56 3.34 13.17
N ALA A 314 22.32 2.61 14.27
CA ALA A 314 23.24 2.58 15.42
C ALA A 314 24.59 1.96 15.07
N LEU A 315 24.61 0.84 14.32
CA LEU A 315 25.84 0.24 13.80
C LEU A 315 26.58 1.20 12.86
N TRP A 316 25.85 1.90 11.99
CA TRP A 316 26.43 2.93 11.13
C TRP A 316 27.07 4.03 11.95
N HIS A 317 26.37 4.59 12.94
CA HIS A 317 26.93 5.62 13.81
C HIS A 317 28.18 5.13 14.57
N GLN A 318 28.13 3.91 15.11
CA GLN A 318 29.25 3.29 15.83
C GLN A 318 30.49 3.12 14.95
N HIS A 319 30.30 2.76 13.68
CA HIS A 319 31.37 2.47 12.72
C HIS A 319 31.60 3.59 11.70
N LYS A 320 31.11 4.81 11.96
CA LYS A 320 31.23 5.93 11.02
C LYS A 320 32.69 6.25 10.67
N ASP A 321 33.61 6.13 11.64
CA ASP A 321 35.05 6.34 11.47
C ASP A 321 35.82 5.02 11.20
N GLY A 322 35.09 3.97 10.80
CA GLY A 322 35.64 2.64 10.55
C GLY A 322 36.21 2.45 9.14
N SER A 323 36.34 1.20 8.70
CA SER A 323 36.89 0.84 7.39
C SER A 323 35.92 0.97 6.21
N GLY A 324 34.68 1.40 6.44
CA GLY A 324 33.68 1.56 5.40
C GLY A 324 33.98 2.73 4.49
N GLU A 325 33.93 2.51 3.17
CA GLU A 325 34.32 3.53 2.17
C GLU A 325 33.13 4.17 1.46
N ALA A 326 31.89 3.72 1.71
CA ALA A 326 30.71 4.29 1.05
C ALA A 326 30.40 5.73 1.51
N TYR A 327 30.65 6.04 2.78
CA TYR A 327 30.38 7.36 3.36
C TYR A 327 31.56 7.83 4.21
N LEU A 328 32.61 8.34 3.55
CA LEU A 328 33.85 8.76 4.21
C LEU A 328 33.64 9.89 5.23
N PRO A 329 34.15 9.76 6.47
CA PRO A 329 34.01 10.77 7.53
C PRO A 329 34.39 12.18 7.10
N GLU A 330 35.42 12.34 6.28
CA GLU A 330 35.94 13.63 5.83
C GLU A 330 34.95 14.38 4.94
N ILE A 331 34.10 13.65 4.23
CA ILE A 331 33.05 14.18 3.36
C ILE A 331 31.75 14.37 4.15
N TYR A 332 31.33 13.32 4.85
CA TYR A 332 30.10 13.31 5.66
C TYR A 332 30.42 13.72 7.10
N ASN A 333 31.11 14.86 7.26
CA ASN A 333 31.71 15.30 8.53
C ASN A 333 30.74 16.08 9.45
N LYS A 334 29.54 16.43 8.96
CA LYS A 334 28.55 17.18 9.74
C LYS A 334 27.40 16.28 10.22
N PRO A 335 26.98 16.36 11.49
CA PRO A 335 25.89 15.54 12.03
C PRO A 335 24.58 15.64 11.22
N GLU A 336 24.23 16.83 10.74
CA GLU A 336 23.04 17.05 9.92
C GLU A 336 23.12 16.37 8.55
N LEU A 337 24.31 16.34 7.94
CA LEU A 337 24.53 15.68 6.67
C LEU A 337 24.53 14.16 6.83
N GLN A 338 25.17 13.64 7.90
CA GLN A 338 25.14 12.22 8.24
C GLN A 338 23.71 11.71 8.43
N LYS A 339 22.90 12.46 9.18
CA LYS A 339 21.49 12.13 9.40
C LYS A 339 20.70 12.11 8.09
N LEU A 340 20.87 13.13 7.24
CA LEU A 340 20.16 13.24 5.97
C LEU A 340 20.45 12.05 5.04
N VAL A 341 21.73 11.65 4.92
CA VAL A 341 22.09 10.51 4.05
C VAL A 341 21.63 9.17 4.61
N GLN A 342 21.63 9.01 5.94
CA GLN A 342 21.07 7.82 6.59
C GLN A 342 19.57 7.73 6.37
N GLU A 343 18.83 8.84 6.54
CA GLU A 343 17.39 8.89 6.29
C GLU A 343 17.06 8.51 4.84
N LYS A 344 17.78 9.10 3.86
CA LYS A 344 17.59 8.76 2.44
C LYS A 344 17.92 7.31 2.13
N TYR A 345 19.02 6.78 2.68
CA TYR A 345 19.43 5.39 2.50
C TYR A 345 18.36 4.42 3.03
N MET A 346 17.84 4.69 4.22
CA MET A 346 16.85 3.84 4.86
C MET A 346 15.47 3.94 4.18
N GLU A 347 15.11 5.10 3.62
CA GLU A 347 13.92 5.25 2.78
C GLU A 347 14.04 4.39 1.50
N ASP A 348 15.17 4.48 0.78
CA ASP A 348 15.41 3.63 -0.40
C ASP A 348 15.41 2.14 -0.05
N LEU A 349 15.97 1.79 1.10
CA LEU A 349 15.99 0.42 1.59
C LEU A 349 14.58 -0.08 1.96
N LEU A 350 13.71 0.79 2.50
CA LEU A 350 12.30 0.46 2.73
C LEU A 350 11.60 0.19 1.40
N HIS A 351 11.79 1.05 0.40
CA HIS A 351 11.19 0.86 -0.92
C HIS A 351 11.67 -0.43 -1.58
N ASP A 352 12.95 -0.75 -1.50
CA ASP A 352 13.48 -2.03 -2.00
C ASP A 352 12.89 -3.22 -1.23
N THR A 353 12.78 -3.13 0.10
CA THR A 353 12.15 -4.13 0.97
C THR A 353 10.72 -4.42 0.55
N LEU A 354 9.91 -3.39 0.32
CA LEU A 354 8.51 -3.53 -0.09
C LEU A 354 8.40 -4.12 -1.50
N GLY A 355 9.28 -3.71 -2.42
CA GLY A 355 9.29 -4.22 -3.78
C GLY A 355 9.62 -5.70 -3.85
N PHE A 356 10.73 -6.12 -3.23
CA PHE A 356 11.11 -7.53 -3.19
C PHE A 356 10.16 -8.37 -2.37
N GLY A 357 9.60 -7.83 -1.28
CA GLY A 357 8.56 -8.50 -0.50
C GLY A 357 7.30 -8.75 -1.33
N ALA A 358 6.84 -7.76 -2.08
CA ALA A 358 5.71 -7.91 -3.00
C ALA A 358 5.99 -8.93 -4.12
N ALA A 359 7.19 -8.92 -4.72
CA ALA A 359 7.59 -9.91 -5.71
C ALA A 359 7.58 -11.33 -5.14
N LYS A 360 8.10 -11.52 -3.92
CA LYS A 360 8.06 -12.79 -3.19
C LYS A 360 6.62 -13.20 -2.84
N MET A 361 5.73 -12.26 -2.53
CA MET A 361 4.30 -12.58 -2.34
C MET A 361 3.64 -13.08 -3.63
N ILE A 362 3.77 -12.35 -4.74
CA ILE A 362 3.19 -12.70 -6.05
C ILE A 362 3.65 -14.11 -6.47
N ARG A 363 4.96 -14.37 -6.44
CA ARG A 363 5.50 -15.66 -6.90
C ARG A 363 5.07 -16.85 -6.04
N ARG A 364 4.68 -16.63 -4.77
CA ARG A 364 4.18 -17.68 -3.88
C ARG A 364 2.71 -18.03 -4.14
N ILE A 365 1.97 -17.19 -4.88
CA ILE A 365 0.54 -17.38 -5.14
C ILE A 365 0.30 -17.92 -6.56
N VAL A 366 1.09 -17.47 -7.56
CA VAL A 366 0.90 -17.86 -8.97
C VAL A 366 2.11 -18.55 -9.59
N GLY A 367 3.16 -18.80 -8.81
CA GLY A 367 4.41 -19.43 -9.27
C GLY A 367 4.47 -20.93 -8.97
N VAL A 368 5.67 -21.50 -9.12
CA VAL A 368 5.92 -22.95 -8.96
C VAL A 368 6.06 -23.43 -7.52
N ALA A 369 6.39 -22.54 -6.57
CA ALA A 369 6.69 -22.94 -5.20
C ALA A 369 5.83 -22.12 -4.23
N HIS A 370 4.73 -22.73 -3.78
CA HIS A 370 3.74 -22.11 -2.89
C HIS A 370 4.22 -22.08 -1.43
N VAL A 371 3.35 -21.62 -0.52
CA VAL A 371 3.61 -21.61 0.93
C VAL A 371 2.57 -22.43 1.68
N GLU A 372 3.02 -23.14 2.71
CA GLU A 372 2.15 -23.95 3.58
C GLU A 372 1.04 -23.13 4.23
N ASP A 373 1.23 -21.81 4.43
CA ASP A 373 0.21 -20.90 4.97
C ASP A 373 -1.10 -20.98 4.18
N PHE A 374 -1.03 -21.06 2.84
CA PHE A 374 -2.21 -21.22 1.99
C PHE A 374 -2.51 -22.68 1.70
N GLU A 375 -1.50 -23.49 1.35
CA GLU A 375 -1.70 -24.89 0.94
C GLU A 375 -2.30 -25.78 2.03
N SER A 376 -2.16 -25.41 3.30
CA SER A 376 -2.80 -26.12 4.41
C SER A 376 -4.29 -25.80 4.59
N ILE A 377 -4.82 -24.77 3.90
CA ILE A 377 -6.25 -24.44 3.86
C ILE A 377 -6.95 -25.40 2.88
N LYS A 378 -7.67 -26.39 3.42
CA LYS A 378 -8.28 -27.49 2.63
C LYS A 378 -9.40 -27.05 1.68
N ASP A 379 -10.09 -25.96 1.99
CA ASP A 379 -11.18 -25.43 1.16
C ASP A 379 -10.60 -24.49 0.09
N ASP A 380 -10.67 -24.90 -1.17
CA ASP A 380 -10.13 -24.17 -2.31
C ASP A 380 -10.75 -22.77 -2.49
N VAL A 381 -12.04 -22.61 -2.20
CA VAL A 381 -12.72 -21.32 -2.28
C VAL A 381 -12.20 -20.39 -1.19
N LYS A 382 -12.09 -20.91 0.04
CA LYS A 382 -11.56 -20.15 1.19
C LYS A 382 -10.09 -19.79 0.98
N ARG A 383 -9.29 -20.72 0.47
CA ARG A 383 -7.87 -20.55 0.11
C ARG A 383 -7.71 -19.47 -0.96
N ALA A 384 -8.40 -19.60 -2.08
CA ALA A 384 -8.35 -18.62 -3.18
C ALA A 384 -8.79 -17.21 -2.75
N ALA A 385 -9.76 -17.10 -1.83
CA ALA A 385 -10.15 -15.79 -1.29
C ALA A 385 -9.02 -15.13 -0.49
N CYS A 386 -8.29 -15.89 0.33
CA CYS A 386 -7.12 -15.41 1.08
C CYS A 386 -5.97 -15.03 0.15
N GLU A 387 -5.67 -15.91 -0.82
CA GLU A 387 -4.64 -15.70 -1.84
C GLU A 387 -4.91 -14.45 -2.69
N ARG A 388 -6.14 -14.25 -3.16
CA ARG A 388 -6.53 -13.05 -3.91
C ARG A 388 -6.26 -11.77 -3.12
N ARG A 389 -6.61 -11.76 -1.82
CA ARG A 389 -6.35 -10.59 -0.96
C ARG A 389 -4.86 -10.30 -0.83
N ALA A 390 -4.06 -11.33 -0.62
CA ALA A 390 -2.61 -11.21 -0.57
C ALA A 390 -2.04 -10.71 -1.91
N LEU A 391 -2.54 -11.22 -3.03
CA LEU A 391 -2.08 -10.88 -4.38
C LEU A 391 -2.38 -9.41 -4.73
N GLU A 392 -3.59 -8.91 -4.41
CA GLU A 392 -3.93 -7.51 -4.65
C GLU A 392 -3.04 -6.55 -3.84
N VAL A 393 -2.80 -6.87 -2.57
CA VAL A 393 -1.87 -6.08 -1.75
C VAL A 393 -0.45 -6.16 -2.28
N ALA A 394 0.01 -7.33 -2.72
CA ALA A 394 1.32 -7.45 -3.34
C ALA A 394 1.43 -6.62 -4.62
N LYS A 395 0.42 -6.61 -5.49
CA LYS A 395 0.42 -5.77 -6.70
C LYS A 395 0.46 -4.28 -6.36
N MET A 396 -0.31 -3.85 -5.36
CA MET A 396 -0.28 -2.46 -4.88
C MET A 396 1.09 -2.11 -4.30
N LEU A 397 1.63 -2.92 -3.40
CA LEU A 397 2.95 -2.67 -2.81
C LEU A 397 4.04 -2.64 -3.87
N LEU A 398 3.99 -3.52 -4.87
CA LEU A 398 4.97 -3.50 -5.96
C LEU A 398 4.87 -2.18 -6.74
N LYS A 399 3.68 -1.73 -7.12
CA LYS A 399 3.50 -0.50 -7.93
C LYS A 399 3.69 0.80 -7.15
N GLU A 400 3.31 0.82 -5.88
CA GLU A 400 3.17 2.03 -5.07
C GLU A 400 4.16 2.12 -3.91
N ARG A 401 5.14 1.19 -3.78
CA ARG A 401 6.13 1.17 -2.69
C ARG A 401 6.78 2.52 -2.38
N ARG A 402 7.03 3.34 -3.41
CA ARG A 402 7.68 4.65 -3.29
C ARG A 402 6.79 5.72 -2.64
N ASN A 403 5.48 5.47 -2.53
CA ASN A 403 4.53 6.35 -1.85
C ASN A 403 4.55 6.14 -0.31
N PHE A 404 5.16 5.06 0.16
CA PHE A 404 5.28 4.77 1.59
C PHE A 404 6.54 5.39 2.16
N ARG A 405 6.38 6.23 3.19
CA ARG A 405 7.50 6.85 3.91
C ARG A 405 7.99 6.04 5.11
N ASP A 406 7.11 5.20 5.66
CA ASP A 406 7.38 4.39 6.83
C ASP A 406 6.57 3.09 6.80
N ILE A 407 6.93 2.16 7.69
CA ILE A 407 6.27 0.86 7.81
C ILE A 407 4.84 0.99 8.37
N PHE A 408 4.52 2.05 9.11
CA PHE A 408 3.18 2.28 9.66
C PHE A 408 2.17 2.54 8.55
N GLY A 409 2.56 3.30 7.51
CA GLY A 409 1.77 3.50 6.31
C GLY A 409 1.49 2.20 5.59
N VAL A 410 2.46 1.28 5.54
CA VAL A 410 2.34 -0.06 4.94
C VAL A 410 1.37 -0.92 5.74
N VAL A 411 1.55 -1.03 7.06
CA VAL A 411 0.65 -1.77 7.96
C VAL A 411 -0.77 -1.22 7.87
N SER A 412 -0.92 0.10 7.82
CA SER A 412 -2.22 0.76 7.63
C SER A 412 -2.85 0.43 6.27
N ALA A 413 -2.06 0.33 5.20
CA ALA A 413 -2.55 -0.11 3.89
C ALA A 413 -2.98 -1.58 3.89
N ILE A 414 -2.24 -2.46 4.57
CA ILE A 414 -2.61 -3.88 4.75
C ILE A 414 -3.92 -3.99 5.54
N ARG A 415 -4.09 -3.24 6.64
CA ARG A 415 -5.36 -3.17 7.38
C ARG A 415 -6.51 -2.68 6.50
N ARG A 416 -6.30 -1.60 5.72
CA ARG A 416 -7.32 -1.09 4.80
C ARG A 416 -7.68 -2.08 3.70
N ALA A 417 -6.74 -2.90 3.23
CA ALA A 417 -7.04 -3.93 2.24
C ALA A 417 -8.06 -4.97 2.76
N LEU A 418 -8.13 -5.23 4.08
CA LEU A 418 -9.20 -6.04 4.67
C LEU A 418 -10.58 -5.38 4.52
N SER A 419 -10.66 -4.06 4.68
CA SER A 419 -11.91 -3.30 4.47
C SER A 419 -12.24 -3.11 2.99
N TYR A 420 -11.22 -3.00 2.13
CA TYR A 420 -11.37 -2.68 0.71
C TYR A 420 -11.74 -3.91 -0.13
N ILE A 421 -11.32 -5.12 0.26
CA ILE A 421 -11.57 -6.34 -0.53
C ILE A 421 -12.90 -7.03 -0.19
N ARG A 422 -13.59 -6.60 0.89
CA ARG A 422 -15.05 -6.81 0.99
C ARG A 422 -15.85 -5.94 -0.01
N CYS A 423 -15.20 -5.00 -0.69
CA CYS A 423 -15.81 -4.01 -1.58
C CYS A 423 -15.23 -3.99 -3.02
N ILE A 424 -14.55 -5.06 -3.49
CA ILE A 424 -14.24 -5.20 -4.93
C ILE A 424 -15.36 -5.95 -5.68
N GLY A 425 -16.56 -5.95 -5.10
CA GLY A 425 -17.75 -5.61 -5.84
C GLY A 425 -18.32 -4.35 -5.18
N GLU A 426 -18.55 -3.31 -5.98
CA GLU A 426 -19.23 -2.06 -5.61
C GLU A 426 -18.36 -0.91 -5.04
N SER A 427 -18.46 0.21 -5.76
CA SER A 427 -18.35 1.59 -5.27
C SER A 427 -18.78 1.74 -3.81
N TRP A 428 -18.10 2.64 -3.07
CA TRP A 428 -18.48 3.18 -1.75
C TRP A 428 -19.78 2.60 -1.18
N PRO A 429 -19.75 1.73 -0.16
CA PRO A 429 -20.99 1.18 0.38
C PRO A 429 -21.77 2.32 1.03
N LEU A 430 -22.79 2.79 0.32
CA LEU A 430 -23.92 3.46 0.94
C LEU A 430 -24.47 2.46 1.95
N THR A 431 -24.60 2.87 3.21
CA THR A 431 -25.42 2.11 4.16
C THR A 431 -26.80 1.87 3.54
N LYS A 432 -27.51 0.79 3.94
CA LYS A 432 -28.86 0.49 3.43
C LYS A 432 -29.80 1.69 3.47
N GLU A 433 -29.59 2.56 4.46
CA GLU A 433 -30.35 3.79 4.65
C GLU A 433 -29.90 4.90 3.68
N GLN A 434 -28.60 5.07 3.42
CA GLN A 434 -28.09 6.04 2.46
C GLN A 434 -28.55 5.73 1.03
N ALA A 435 -28.51 4.47 0.59
CA ALA A 435 -29.00 4.06 -0.73
C ALA A 435 -30.52 4.29 -0.87
N TYR A 436 -31.27 4.11 0.22
CA TYR A 436 -32.70 4.42 0.26
C TYR A 436 -32.99 5.91 0.12
N PHE A 437 -32.29 6.76 0.85
CA PHE A 437 -32.48 8.22 0.77
C PHE A 437 -32.00 8.80 -0.54
N GLU A 438 -30.92 8.27 -1.13
CA GLU A 438 -30.48 8.66 -2.47
C GLU A 438 -31.51 8.28 -3.54
N ALA A 439 -32.10 7.08 -3.46
CA ALA A 439 -33.18 6.68 -4.35
C ALA A 439 -34.43 7.57 -4.18
N LEU A 440 -34.76 7.96 -2.95
CA LEU A 440 -35.89 8.84 -2.66
C LEU A 440 -35.66 10.25 -3.23
N ALA A 441 -34.47 10.82 -3.00
CA ALA A 441 -34.10 12.14 -3.52
C ALA A 441 -34.07 12.16 -5.05
N LEU A 442 -33.50 11.15 -5.70
CA LEU A 442 -33.49 11.05 -7.17
C LEU A 442 -34.90 10.88 -7.74
N LYS A 443 -35.78 10.14 -7.07
CA LYS A 443 -37.19 10.01 -7.47
C LYS A 443 -37.95 11.33 -7.33
N GLU A 444 -37.75 12.05 -6.23
CA GLU A 444 -38.37 13.36 -5.99
C GLU A 444 -37.85 14.41 -6.98
N HIS A 445 -36.55 14.49 -7.19
CA HIS A 445 -35.95 15.41 -8.16
C HIS A 445 -36.35 15.06 -9.60
N GLY A 446 -36.51 13.77 -9.93
CA GLY A 446 -36.98 13.31 -11.23
C GLY A 446 -38.42 13.69 -11.54
N GLN A 447 -39.27 13.83 -10.52
CA GLN A 447 -40.63 14.37 -10.71
C GLN A 447 -40.61 15.87 -11.02
N LEU A 448 -39.67 16.60 -10.43
CA LEU A 448 -39.52 18.04 -10.63
C LEU A 448 -38.77 18.39 -11.93
N CYS A 449 -37.82 17.55 -12.34
CA CYS A 449 -36.89 17.77 -13.45
C CYS A 449 -36.64 16.50 -14.27
N PRO A 450 -37.66 15.93 -14.95
CA PRO A 450 -37.56 14.64 -15.63
C PRO A 450 -36.53 14.64 -16.77
N ASP A 451 -36.26 15.80 -17.39
CA ASP A 451 -35.29 15.93 -18.48
C ASP A 451 -33.82 15.98 -17.99
N HIS A 452 -33.60 16.23 -16.69
CA HIS A 452 -32.26 16.44 -16.11
C HIS A 452 -31.87 15.38 -15.07
N VAL A 453 -32.79 14.46 -14.72
CA VAL A 453 -32.56 13.40 -13.74
C VAL A 453 -32.95 12.06 -14.37
N PRO A 454 -32.06 11.04 -14.34
CA PRO A 454 -32.38 9.73 -14.90
C PRO A 454 -33.55 9.09 -14.14
N GLU A 455 -34.50 8.53 -14.88
CA GLU A 455 -35.67 7.88 -14.31
C GLU A 455 -35.27 6.67 -13.46
N ILE A 456 -35.81 6.58 -12.24
CA ILE A 456 -35.57 5.47 -11.31
C ILE A 456 -36.72 4.47 -11.43
N TYR A 457 -36.44 3.28 -11.95
CA TYR A 457 -37.47 2.24 -12.18
C TYR A 457 -37.57 1.23 -11.04
N HIS A 458 -36.50 1.05 -10.27
CA HIS A 458 -36.46 0.05 -9.22
C HIS A 458 -35.62 0.51 -8.02
N PHE A 459 -36.08 0.18 -6.83
CA PHE A 459 -35.28 0.29 -5.62
C PHE A 459 -35.52 -0.93 -4.72
N ASP A 460 -34.45 -1.68 -4.42
CA ASP A 460 -34.46 -2.76 -3.45
C ASP A 460 -33.76 -2.31 -2.17
N ARG A 461 -34.55 -2.11 -1.11
CA ARG A 461 -34.07 -1.65 0.20
C ARG A 461 -33.24 -2.70 0.95
N THR A 462 -33.49 -3.98 0.69
CA THR A 462 -32.80 -5.09 1.36
C THR A 462 -31.40 -5.25 0.80
N MET A 463 -31.29 -5.07 -0.52
CA MET A 463 -30.06 -5.17 -1.30
C MET A 463 -29.31 -3.85 -1.51
N SER A 464 -29.89 -2.70 -1.12
CA SER A 464 -29.32 -1.36 -1.37
C SER A 464 -29.10 -1.05 -2.86
N LEU A 465 -30.01 -1.54 -3.71
CA LEU A 465 -29.85 -1.48 -5.16
C LEU A 465 -30.82 -0.47 -5.77
N ILE A 466 -30.28 0.47 -6.57
CA ILE A 466 -31.05 1.47 -7.32
C ILE A 466 -30.94 1.14 -8.82
N GLY A 467 -32.06 0.83 -9.46
CA GLY A 467 -32.17 0.66 -10.90
C GLY A 467 -32.61 1.96 -11.58
N MET A 468 -31.75 2.54 -12.41
CA MET A 468 -32.01 3.79 -13.14
C MET A 468 -31.88 3.63 -14.66
N ARG A 469 -32.50 4.53 -15.43
CA ARG A 469 -32.41 4.56 -16.88
C ARG A 469 -30.97 4.70 -17.34
N TYR A 470 -30.56 3.83 -18.26
CA TYR A 470 -29.25 3.93 -18.91
C TYR A 470 -29.21 5.18 -19.79
N LEU A 471 -28.18 6.02 -19.60
CA LEU A 471 -27.90 7.18 -20.45
C LEU A 471 -26.91 6.75 -21.54
N GLU A 472 -27.35 6.71 -22.81
CA GLU A 472 -26.51 6.28 -23.93
C GLU A 472 -25.33 7.25 -24.16
N PRO A 473 -24.19 6.79 -24.72
CA PRO A 473 -23.10 7.68 -25.13
C PRO A 473 -23.61 8.84 -26.01
N PRO A 474 -23.10 10.08 -25.85
CA PRO A 474 -21.80 10.44 -25.28
C PRO A 474 -21.85 10.99 -23.84
N HIS A 475 -22.81 10.60 -23.00
CA HIS A 475 -22.85 11.06 -21.62
C HIS A 475 -21.59 10.64 -20.85
N ILE A 476 -20.83 11.61 -20.34
CA ILE A 476 -19.64 11.41 -19.51
C ILE A 476 -19.76 12.18 -18.20
N ILE A 477 -19.01 11.76 -17.19
CA ILE A 477 -18.91 12.51 -15.93
C ILE A 477 -18.30 13.88 -16.25
N LEU A 478 -19.02 14.95 -15.93
CA LEU A 478 -18.71 16.33 -16.33
C LEU A 478 -17.29 16.76 -15.92
N SER A 479 -16.80 16.31 -14.76
CA SER A 479 -15.42 16.50 -14.34
C SER A 479 -14.38 16.01 -15.34
N LYS A 480 -14.59 14.80 -15.88
CA LYS A 480 -13.70 14.18 -16.86
C LYS A 480 -13.74 14.93 -18.19
N GLY A 481 -14.92 15.43 -18.59
CA GLY A 481 -15.08 16.26 -19.78
C GLY A 481 -14.39 17.62 -19.66
N LEU A 482 -14.55 18.28 -18.51
CA LEU A 482 -13.87 19.54 -18.21
C LEU A 482 -12.35 19.36 -18.18
N ILE A 483 -11.81 18.33 -17.50
CA ILE A 483 -10.36 18.03 -17.49
C ILE A 483 -9.81 17.85 -18.91
N ALA A 484 -10.60 17.30 -19.83
CA ALA A 484 -10.23 17.12 -21.23
C ALA A 484 -10.33 18.40 -22.08
N GLY A 485 -10.66 19.56 -21.48
CA GLY A 485 -10.77 20.85 -22.16
C GLY A 485 -12.03 21.02 -23.00
N VAL A 486 -13.07 20.19 -22.78
CA VAL A 486 -14.30 20.21 -23.56
C VAL A 486 -15.22 21.33 -23.05
N GLU A 487 -15.74 22.15 -23.97
CA GLU A 487 -16.76 23.16 -23.67
C GLU A 487 -18.18 22.57 -23.83
N TYR A 488 -19.08 22.93 -22.92
CA TYR A 488 -20.48 22.48 -22.92
C TYR A 488 -21.42 23.69 -22.98
N PRO A 489 -21.81 24.15 -24.20
CA PRO A 489 -22.55 25.40 -24.37
C PRO A 489 -23.88 25.48 -23.61
N MET A 490 -24.55 24.34 -23.41
CA MET A 490 -25.86 24.26 -22.73
C MET A 490 -25.75 24.02 -21.22
N LEU A 491 -24.55 23.86 -20.68
CA LEU A 491 -24.36 23.44 -19.28
C LEU A 491 -24.98 24.44 -18.29
N SER A 492 -24.77 25.74 -18.51
CA SER A 492 -25.33 26.79 -17.66
C SER A 492 -26.85 26.76 -17.64
N GLU A 493 -27.48 26.57 -18.80
CA GLU A 493 -28.93 26.54 -18.93
C GLU A 493 -29.52 25.32 -18.23
N HIS A 494 -28.97 24.12 -18.48
CA HIS A 494 -29.48 22.88 -17.88
C HIS A 494 -29.30 22.85 -16.36
N MET A 495 -28.13 23.24 -15.85
CA MET A 495 -27.86 23.26 -14.41
C MET A 495 -28.72 24.32 -13.68
N SER A 496 -28.89 25.50 -14.29
CA SER A 496 -29.72 26.55 -13.70
C SER A 496 -31.20 26.13 -13.60
N GLU A 497 -31.71 25.42 -14.59
CA GLU A 497 -33.07 24.91 -14.58
C GLU A 497 -33.26 23.84 -13.51
N TYR A 498 -32.35 22.85 -13.45
CA TYR A 498 -32.39 21.79 -12.44
C TYR A 498 -32.35 22.37 -11.01
N MET A 499 -31.40 23.26 -10.73
CA MET A 499 -31.25 23.88 -9.40
C MET A 499 -32.46 24.73 -9.04
N ALA A 500 -32.98 25.54 -9.97
CA ALA A 500 -34.12 26.42 -9.71
C ALA A 500 -35.36 25.62 -9.31
N LYS A 501 -35.68 24.56 -10.04
CA LYS A 501 -36.85 23.72 -9.79
C LYS A 501 -36.70 22.89 -8.51
N THR A 502 -35.55 22.26 -8.28
CA THR A 502 -35.35 21.39 -7.10
C THR A 502 -35.26 22.18 -5.79
N LEU A 503 -34.53 23.30 -5.76
CA LEU A 503 -34.37 24.11 -4.54
C LEU A 503 -35.61 24.97 -4.24
N PHE A 504 -36.34 25.46 -5.25
CA PHE A 504 -37.55 26.23 -5.01
C PHE A 504 -38.68 25.35 -4.47
N CYS A 505 -38.96 24.22 -5.15
CA CYS A 505 -40.10 23.37 -4.82
C CYS A 505 -39.96 22.63 -3.48
N THR A 506 -38.75 22.54 -2.93
CA THR A 506 -38.50 21.92 -1.60
C THR A 506 -38.38 22.96 -0.47
N SER A 507 -38.42 24.25 -0.79
CA SER A 507 -38.33 25.34 0.19
C SER A 507 -39.69 25.66 0.85
N LEU A 508 -39.65 26.26 2.04
CA LEU A 508 -40.83 26.76 2.78
C LEU A 508 -41.64 27.84 2.04
N LEU A 509 -41.12 28.31 0.91
CA LEU A 509 -41.75 29.30 0.05
C LEU A 509 -42.74 28.65 -0.92
N TYR A 510 -42.55 27.37 -1.22
CA TYR A 510 -43.42 26.59 -2.09
C TYR A 510 -44.30 25.61 -1.31
N CYS A 511 -43.75 24.95 -0.29
CA CYS A 511 -44.47 23.97 0.53
C CYS A 511 -44.88 24.51 1.90
N THR A 512 -45.98 24.00 2.46
CA THR A 512 -46.43 24.35 3.82
C THR A 512 -45.37 23.96 4.85
N THR A 513 -45.38 24.55 6.05
CA THR A 513 -44.46 24.14 7.12
C THR A 513 -44.68 22.68 7.49
N THR A 514 -45.91 22.17 7.38
CA THR A 514 -46.20 20.75 7.66
C THR A 514 -45.64 19.84 6.58
N GLU A 515 -45.76 20.19 5.29
CA GLU A 515 -45.17 19.43 4.18
C GLU A 515 -43.65 19.50 4.21
N HIS A 516 -43.08 20.69 4.43
CA HIS A 516 -41.65 20.89 4.59
C HIS A 516 -41.12 20.10 5.79
N LYS A 517 -41.77 20.18 6.96
CA LYS A 517 -41.37 19.41 8.14
C LYS A 517 -41.59 17.91 7.94
N ARG A 518 -42.55 17.47 7.13
CA ARG A 518 -42.74 16.06 6.78
C ARG A 518 -41.61 15.57 5.88
N ALA A 519 -41.27 16.31 4.83
CA ALA A 519 -40.13 16.02 3.96
C ALA A 519 -38.82 16.02 4.76
N VAL A 520 -38.59 17.06 5.57
CA VAL A 520 -37.45 17.15 6.48
C VAL A 520 -37.46 16.00 7.50
N ALA A 521 -38.59 15.62 8.09
CA ALA A 521 -38.68 14.50 9.04
C ALA A 521 -38.40 13.13 8.39
N GLU A 522 -38.81 12.95 7.13
CA GLU A 522 -38.51 11.75 6.35
C GLU A 522 -37.00 11.59 6.14
N PHE A 523 -36.28 12.69 5.87
CA PHE A 523 -34.81 12.71 5.78
C PHE A 523 -34.07 12.82 7.13
N CYS A 524 -34.66 13.44 8.17
CA CYS A 524 -34.09 13.63 9.51
C CYS A 524 -34.20 12.41 10.42
N GLY A 525 -34.95 11.37 10.02
CA GLY A 525 -35.00 10.08 10.72
C GLY A 525 -33.63 9.38 10.82
N ASN A 526 -32.62 9.88 10.10
CA ASN A 526 -31.24 9.40 10.17
C ASN A 526 -30.30 10.43 10.82
N VAL A 527 -30.28 10.42 12.16
CA VAL A 527 -29.36 11.24 12.99
C VAL A 527 -27.90 10.98 12.61
N GLU A 528 -27.57 9.78 12.14
CA GLU A 528 -26.22 9.38 11.71
C GLU A 528 -25.79 10.13 10.44
N LEU A 529 -26.67 10.28 9.44
CA LEU A 529 -26.39 10.99 8.18
C LEU A 529 -26.34 12.50 8.38
N CYS A 530 -27.22 13.07 9.21
CA CYS A 530 -27.15 14.49 9.59
C CYS A 530 -25.88 14.78 10.41
N ARG A 531 -25.50 13.88 11.33
CA ARG A 531 -24.24 13.94 12.08
C ARG A 531 -23.03 13.76 11.16
N HIS A 532 -23.09 12.86 10.17
CA HIS A 532 -22.04 12.67 9.19
C HIS A 532 -21.89 13.90 8.31
N THR A 533 -22.98 14.42 7.73
CA THR A 533 -23.00 15.66 6.93
C THR A 533 -22.45 16.83 7.76
N ALA A 534 -22.86 16.97 9.02
CA ALA A 534 -22.32 17.99 9.90
C ALA A 534 -20.83 17.81 10.21
N GLN A 535 -20.38 16.57 10.47
CA GLN A 535 -18.96 16.24 10.67
C GLN A 535 -18.14 16.31 9.37
N VAL A 536 -18.77 16.19 8.21
CA VAL A 536 -18.16 16.22 6.88
C VAL A 536 -18.01 17.66 6.38
N PHE A 537 -18.92 18.56 6.73
CA PHE A 537 -18.91 19.94 6.23
C PHE A 537 -18.47 20.98 7.27
N PHE A 538 -18.63 20.70 8.58
CA PHE A 538 -18.42 21.69 9.65
C PHE A 538 -17.43 21.28 10.74
N SER A 539 -16.81 20.10 10.66
CA SER A 539 -15.71 19.78 11.59
C SER A 539 -14.50 20.65 11.28
N ASP A 540 -13.94 21.28 12.31
CA ASP A 540 -12.70 22.05 12.23
C ASP A 540 -11.60 21.20 11.56
N PRO A 541 -11.05 21.61 10.39
CA PRO A 541 -10.01 20.84 9.72
C PRO A 541 -8.77 20.68 10.62
N TYR A 542 -8.55 21.58 11.58
CA TYR A 542 -7.42 21.56 12.51
C TYR A 542 -7.65 20.72 13.78
N LYS A 543 -8.81 20.07 13.95
CA LYS A 543 -9.02 19.09 15.03
C LYS A 543 -8.82 17.66 14.53
N VAL A 544 -8.05 16.88 15.31
CA VAL A 544 -7.83 15.45 15.04
C VAL A 544 -9.16 14.72 15.14
N SER A 545 -9.60 14.20 14.00
CA SER A 545 -10.81 13.43 13.81
C SER A 545 -10.43 12.25 12.93
N GLN A 546 -11.06 11.09 13.16
CA GLN A 546 -10.91 9.92 12.28
C GLN A 546 -11.33 10.19 10.82
N TYR A 547 -11.92 11.37 10.55
CA TYR A 547 -12.34 11.83 9.22
C TYR A 547 -11.41 12.90 8.60
N ASN A 548 -10.33 13.31 9.30
CA ASN A 548 -9.32 14.28 8.85
C ASN A 548 -7.94 13.60 8.78
N HIS A 549 -7.58 13.03 7.62
CA HIS A 549 -6.25 12.48 7.39
C HIS A 549 -5.45 13.42 6.48
N TRP A 550 -4.49 14.12 7.08
CA TRP A 550 -3.52 14.95 6.38
C TRP A 550 -2.48 14.05 5.69
N THR A 551 -2.40 14.11 4.36
CA THR A 551 -1.33 13.43 3.61
C THR A 551 -0.13 14.37 3.47
N SER A 552 0.79 14.34 4.45
CA SER A 552 2.24 14.64 4.34
C SER A 552 2.77 15.64 5.40
N PRO A 553 3.78 15.26 6.21
CA PRO A 553 4.55 16.18 7.06
C PRO A 553 5.55 17.12 6.32
N TYR A 554 5.58 17.15 4.99
CA TYR A 554 6.61 17.86 4.19
C TYR A 554 6.17 19.25 3.67
N LEU A 555 5.01 19.76 4.06
CA LEU A 555 4.55 21.09 3.62
C LEU A 555 5.06 22.25 4.48
N ASP A 556 5.60 22.00 5.67
CA ASP A 556 5.98 23.07 6.59
C ASP A 556 7.42 23.61 6.38
N ARG A 557 8.35 22.83 5.80
CA ARG A 557 9.76 23.26 5.60
C ARG A 557 10.11 23.69 4.17
N ASP A 558 9.54 23.06 3.14
CA ASP A 558 9.86 23.38 1.75
C ASP A 558 9.29 24.75 1.31
N ALA A 559 8.29 25.27 2.03
CA ALA A 559 7.68 26.58 1.77
C ALA A 559 8.59 27.77 2.11
N GLU A 560 9.58 27.59 3.00
CA GLU A 560 10.53 28.64 3.38
C GLU A 560 11.78 28.63 2.49
N ALA A 561 12.31 27.44 2.14
CA ALA A 561 13.53 27.33 1.33
C ALA A 561 13.36 27.80 -0.13
N VAL A 562 12.19 27.60 -0.75
CA VAL A 562 11.89 28.05 -2.12
C VAL A 562 11.73 29.58 -2.23
N ARG A 563 11.49 30.28 -1.11
CA ARG A 563 11.35 31.75 -1.12
C ARG A 563 12.69 32.50 -1.25
N GLU A 564 13.81 31.86 -0.95
CA GLU A 564 15.11 32.53 -0.86
C GLU A 564 16.09 32.21 -2.03
N ASP A 565 15.77 31.26 -2.90
CA ASP A 565 16.59 30.94 -4.09
C ASP A 565 16.29 31.90 -5.24
N ASN A 566 17.22 32.82 -5.52
CA ASN A 566 17.08 33.82 -6.59
C ASN A 566 17.47 33.31 -7.98
N THR A 567 18.15 32.16 -8.07
CA THR A 567 18.58 31.58 -9.35
C THR A 567 17.43 30.79 -9.98
N LEU A 568 16.67 30.05 -9.16
CA LEU A 568 15.46 29.34 -9.59
C LEU A 568 14.36 30.30 -10.07
N LYS A 569 14.29 31.51 -9.51
CA LYS A 569 13.35 32.57 -9.93
C LYS A 569 13.62 33.09 -11.35
N LEU A 570 14.89 33.09 -11.78
CA LEU A 570 15.32 33.54 -13.11
C LEU A 570 15.03 32.48 -14.18
N GLU A 571 15.28 31.20 -13.92
CA GLU A 571 14.97 30.11 -14.86
C GLU A 571 13.45 29.89 -15.01
N ILE A 572 12.68 30.06 -13.92
CA ILE A 572 11.20 30.02 -13.97
C ILE A 572 10.63 31.22 -14.75
N ALA A 573 11.29 32.38 -14.72
CA ALA A 573 10.87 33.55 -15.50
C ALA A 573 11.08 33.33 -17.02
N GLU A 574 12.13 32.63 -17.43
CA GLU A 574 12.36 32.26 -18.84
C GLU A 574 11.37 31.19 -19.33
N LEU A 575 11.04 30.19 -18.51
CA LEU A 575 10.03 29.16 -18.83
C LEU A 575 8.62 29.75 -18.96
N LYS A 576 8.27 30.76 -18.14
CA LYS A 576 6.99 31.49 -18.21
C LYS A 576 6.79 32.26 -19.52
N SER A 577 7.85 32.58 -20.26
CA SER A 577 7.74 33.29 -21.55
C SER A 577 7.28 32.38 -22.70
N LYS A 578 7.40 31.05 -22.56
CA LYS A 578 7.24 30.11 -23.68
C LYS A 578 5.85 29.46 -23.80
N TYR A 579 4.98 29.57 -22.80
CA TYR A 579 3.68 28.84 -22.75
C TYR A 579 2.43 29.73 -22.61
N ARG A 580 2.51 31.03 -22.92
CA ARG A 580 1.45 32.01 -22.56
C ARG A 580 0.28 32.19 -23.54
N PHE A 581 0.02 31.26 -24.47
CA PHE A 581 -0.92 31.58 -25.59
C PHE A 581 -2.11 30.65 -25.88
N GLN A 582 -2.49 29.72 -24.99
CA GLN A 582 -3.77 28.98 -25.17
C GLN A 582 -4.70 28.82 -23.95
N PHE A 583 -4.37 29.34 -22.76
CA PHE A 583 -5.16 29.05 -21.54
C PHE A 583 -5.95 30.22 -20.93
N THR A 584 -5.74 31.47 -21.35
CA THR A 584 -6.50 32.62 -20.82
C THR A 584 -7.96 32.60 -21.27
N ALA A 585 -8.21 32.27 -22.54
CA ALA A 585 -9.57 32.22 -23.09
C ALA A 585 -10.45 31.14 -22.42
N TYR A 586 -9.86 30.01 -22.03
CA TYR A 586 -10.57 28.92 -21.36
C TYR A 586 -10.87 29.24 -19.88
N LYS A 587 -9.94 29.91 -19.19
CA LYS A 587 -10.13 30.45 -17.83
C LYS A 587 -11.27 31.48 -17.80
N GLU A 588 -11.31 32.37 -18.79
CA GLU A 588 -12.38 33.35 -18.96
C GLU A 588 -13.73 32.69 -19.29
N TRP A 589 -13.74 31.67 -20.16
CA TRP A 589 -14.93 30.88 -20.46
C TRP A 589 -15.53 30.26 -19.20
N ILE A 590 -14.71 29.61 -18.37
CA ILE A 590 -15.15 29.02 -17.10
C ILE A 590 -15.80 30.05 -16.16
N LEU A 591 -15.14 31.19 -15.93
CA LEU A 591 -15.64 32.21 -15.02
C LEU A 591 -16.96 32.80 -15.53
N ARG A 592 -17.05 33.00 -16.84
CA ARG A 592 -18.28 33.41 -17.50
C ARG A 592 -19.40 32.38 -17.34
N THR A 593 -19.10 31.08 -17.47
CA THR A 593 -20.08 30.00 -17.24
C THR A 593 -20.63 30.01 -15.81
N ILE A 594 -19.81 30.25 -14.78
CA ILE A 594 -20.29 30.38 -13.38
C ILE A 594 -21.27 31.55 -13.25
N GLU A 595 -20.86 32.71 -13.75
CA GLU A 595 -21.65 33.94 -13.70
C GLU A 595 -22.98 33.78 -14.44
N GLU A 596 -22.94 33.24 -15.65
CA GLU A 596 -24.11 32.96 -16.48
C GLU A 596 -25.05 31.95 -15.81
N THR A 597 -24.51 30.86 -15.24
CA THR A 597 -25.34 29.84 -14.57
C THR A 597 -26.09 30.42 -13.37
N TRP A 598 -25.39 31.16 -12.50
CA TRP A 598 -26.03 31.77 -11.33
C TRP A 598 -27.04 32.84 -11.73
N THR A 599 -26.73 33.65 -12.73
CA THR A 599 -27.64 34.69 -13.24
C THR A 599 -28.91 34.08 -13.83
N LEU A 600 -28.78 32.99 -14.61
CA LEU A 600 -29.91 32.24 -15.15
C LEU A 600 -30.71 31.56 -14.04
N PHE A 601 -30.04 30.97 -13.05
CA PHE A 601 -30.68 30.37 -11.88
C PHE A 601 -31.50 31.41 -11.11
N TYR A 602 -30.91 32.56 -10.78
CA TYR A 602 -31.59 33.66 -10.09
C TYR A 602 -32.85 34.09 -10.84
N LYS A 603 -32.73 34.28 -12.17
CA LYS A 603 -33.85 34.68 -13.02
C LYS A 603 -34.96 33.62 -13.06
N LYS A 604 -34.62 32.34 -13.22
CA LYS A 604 -35.59 31.23 -13.28
C LYS A 604 -36.25 30.99 -11.91
N PHE A 605 -35.48 31.02 -10.83
CA PHE A 605 -35.98 30.90 -9.45
C PHE A 605 -36.96 32.03 -9.11
N THR A 606 -36.60 33.27 -9.46
CA THR A 606 -37.47 34.45 -9.28
C THR A 606 -38.75 34.34 -10.12
N ALA A 607 -38.67 33.81 -11.34
CA ALA A 607 -39.85 33.58 -12.18
C ALA A 607 -40.80 32.53 -11.57
N LEU A 608 -40.25 31.41 -11.08
CA LEU A 608 -41.03 30.38 -10.37
C LEU A 608 -41.67 30.94 -9.10
N TRP A 609 -40.94 31.77 -8.35
CA TRP A 609 -41.49 32.47 -7.20
C TRP A 609 -42.72 33.31 -7.57
N HIS A 610 -42.63 34.13 -8.62
CA HIS A 610 -43.76 34.95 -9.04
C HIS A 610 -44.93 34.13 -9.58
N GLN A 611 -44.67 32.99 -10.21
CA GLN A 611 -45.68 32.07 -10.72
C GLN A 611 -46.44 31.36 -9.59
N HIS A 612 -45.81 31.13 -8.44
CA HIS A 612 -46.36 30.37 -7.31
C HIS A 612 -46.59 31.20 -6.04
N LYS A 613 -46.56 32.54 -6.13
CA LYS A 613 -46.67 33.48 -5.00
C LYS A 613 -47.99 33.40 -4.21
N ASP A 614 -49.03 32.83 -4.80
CA ASP A 614 -50.35 32.60 -4.17
C ASP A 614 -50.50 31.15 -3.65
N GLY A 615 -49.40 30.39 -3.64
CA GLY A 615 -49.36 28.99 -3.18
C GLY A 615 -49.39 28.84 -1.65
N SER A 616 -49.44 27.60 -1.17
CA SER A 616 -49.61 27.25 0.25
C SER A 616 -48.34 27.36 1.10
N GLY A 617 -47.28 28.01 0.62
CA GLY A 617 -46.02 28.18 1.34
C GLY A 617 -46.15 29.08 2.57
N GLU A 618 -45.69 28.64 3.73
CA GLU A 618 -45.90 29.36 5.00
C GLU A 618 -44.85 30.43 5.29
N ALA A 619 -43.71 30.43 4.60
CA ALA A 619 -42.70 31.48 4.75
C ALA A 619 -43.09 32.81 4.06
N TYR A 620 -44.14 32.80 3.25
CA TYR A 620 -44.65 33.95 2.51
C TYR A 620 -46.14 34.12 2.79
N LEU A 621 -46.49 34.97 3.75
CA LEU A 621 -47.89 35.30 4.05
C LEU A 621 -48.32 36.49 3.16
N PRO A 622 -49.23 36.31 2.18
CA PRO A 622 -49.61 37.37 1.24
C PRO A 622 -50.17 38.63 1.93
N GLU A 623 -50.75 38.46 3.11
CA GLU A 623 -51.31 39.51 3.96
C GLU A 623 -50.23 40.42 4.57
N ILE A 624 -49.04 39.87 4.86
CA ILE A 624 -47.91 40.57 5.50
C ILE A 624 -46.99 41.18 4.43
N TYR A 625 -46.75 40.47 3.34
CA TYR A 625 -45.86 40.88 2.24
C TYR A 625 -46.67 41.37 1.03
N ASN A 626 -47.64 42.26 1.26
CA ASN A 626 -48.60 42.72 0.24
C ASN A 626 -48.11 43.86 -0.66
N LYS A 627 -46.92 44.41 -0.39
CA LYS A 627 -46.31 45.51 -1.17
C LYS A 627 -45.20 44.97 -2.08
N PRO A 628 -45.21 45.28 -3.40
CA PRO A 628 -44.20 44.80 -4.35
C PRO A 628 -42.75 45.10 -3.94
N GLU A 629 -42.51 46.24 -3.28
CA GLU A 629 -41.17 46.65 -2.85
C GLU A 629 -40.65 45.78 -1.69
N LEU A 630 -41.52 45.36 -0.78
CA LEU A 630 -41.19 44.45 0.33
C LEU A 630 -40.97 43.02 -0.16
N GLN A 631 -41.78 42.56 -1.13
CA GLN A 631 -41.61 41.24 -1.76
C GLN A 631 -40.24 41.15 -2.45
N LYS A 632 -39.87 42.20 -3.20
CA LYS A 632 -38.59 42.29 -3.87
C LYS A 632 -37.43 42.26 -2.87
N LEU A 633 -37.53 43.00 -1.76
CA LEU A 633 -36.49 43.04 -0.73
C LEU A 633 -36.31 41.69 -0.02
N VAL A 634 -37.40 40.98 0.26
CA VAL A 634 -37.34 39.63 0.87
C VAL A 634 -36.74 38.62 -0.09
N GLN A 635 -37.10 38.70 -1.37
CA GLN A 635 -36.55 37.84 -2.41
C GLN A 635 -35.05 38.11 -2.62
N GLU A 636 -34.64 39.37 -2.74
CA GLU A 636 -33.24 39.77 -2.84
C GLU A 636 -32.43 39.26 -1.64
N LYS A 637 -32.97 39.43 -0.42
CA LYS A 637 -32.32 38.94 0.80
C LYS A 637 -32.24 37.42 0.87
N TYR A 638 -33.30 36.70 0.50
CA TYR A 638 -33.28 35.24 0.48
C TYR A 638 -32.27 34.71 -0.54
N MET A 639 -32.18 35.33 -1.72
CA MET A 639 -31.22 34.95 -2.75
C MET A 639 -29.78 35.32 -2.37
N GLU A 640 -29.59 36.42 -1.66
CA GLU A 640 -28.30 36.80 -1.06
C GLU A 640 -27.87 35.78 0.01
N ASP A 641 -28.76 35.43 0.94
CA ASP A 641 -28.49 34.40 1.96
C ASP A 641 -28.20 33.03 1.32
N LEU A 642 -28.96 32.65 0.29
CA LEU A 642 -28.73 31.42 -0.48
C LEU A 642 -27.39 31.42 -1.24
N LEU A 643 -26.98 32.57 -1.78
CA LEU A 643 -25.66 32.76 -2.36
C LEU A 643 -24.57 32.60 -1.29
N HIS A 644 -24.73 33.23 -0.13
CA HIS A 644 -23.78 33.16 0.98
C HIS A 644 -23.62 31.74 1.51
N ASP A 645 -24.72 31.00 1.65
CA ASP A 645 -24.70 29.60 2.05
C ASP A 645 -24.04 28.74 0.98
N THR A 646 -24.39 28.93 -0.29
CA THR A 646 -23.78 28.20 -1.42
C THR A 646 -22.26 28.41 -1.47
N LEU A 647 -21.80 29.65 -1.28
CA LEU A 647 -20.37 29.99 -1.22
C LEU A 647 -19.71 29.41 0.04
N GLY A 648 -20.39 29.47 1.19
CA GLY A 648 -19.90 28.92 2.45
C GLY A 648 -19.72 27.40 2.41
N PHE A 649 -20.74 26.67 1.96
CA PHE A 649 -20.69 25.22 1.77
C PHE A 649 -19.70 24.82 0.68
N GLY A 650 -19.69 25.54 -0.44
CA GLY A 650 -18.75 25.33 -1.54
C GLY A 650 -17.29 25.50 -1.09
N ALA A 651 -17.00 26.55 -0.34
CA ALA A 651 -15.66 26.86 0.16
C ALA A 651 -15.23 25.94 1.32
N ALA A 652 -16.13 25.57 2.23
CA ALA A 652 -15.85 24.55 3.26
C ALA A 652 -15.49 23.19 2.63
N LYS A 653 -16.21 22.81 1.56
CA LYS A 653 -15.93 21.60 0.78
C LYS A 653 -14.63 21.71 -0.02
N MET A 654 -14.29 22.92 -0.50
CA MET A 654 -13.03 23.22 -1.19
C MET A 654 -11.83 23.06 -0.26
N ILE A 655 -11.88 23.66 0.93
CA ILE A 655 -10.84 23.49 1.96
C ILE A 655 -10.70 22.01 2.32
N ARG A 656 -11.80 21.31 2.61
CA ARG A 656 -11.75 19.90 2.97
C ARG A 656 -11.19 19.00 1.87
N ARG A 657 -11.38 19.31 0.59
CA ARG A 657 -10.84 18.54 -0.54
C ARG A 657 -9.41 18.91 -0.95
N ILE A 658 -8.96 20.12 -0.61
CA ILE A 658 -7.54 20.51 -0.69
C ILE A 658 -6.77 19.83 0.46
N VAL A 659 -7.44 19.57 1.58
CA VAL A 659 -6.85 19.05 2.83
C VAL A 659 -7.13 17.55 3.10
N GLY A 660 -8.06 16.91 2.40
CA GLY A 660 -8.46 15.50 2.57
C GLY A 660 -9.11 14.88 1.31
N VAL A 661 -9.01 13.55 1.13
CA VAL A 661 -9.32 12.85 -0.14
C VAL A 661 -10.81 12.48 -0.31
N ALA A 662 -11.35 12.72 -1.54
CA ALA A 662 -12.54 12.13 -2.24
C ALA A 662 -13.89 12.91 -2.34
N HIS A 663 -14.82 12.39 -3.16
CA HIS A 663 -15.63 12.96 -4.29
C HIS A 663 -16.80 13.95 -4.00
N VAL A 664 -16.94 15.04 -4.82
CA VAL A 664 -18.13 15.72 -5.42
C VAL A 664 -17.64 16.86 -6.33
N GLU A 665 -17.94 16.82 -7.63
CA GLU A 665 -16.96 17.17 -8.66
C GLU A 665 -17.22 18.40 -9.56
N TRP A 666 -18.15 19.30 -9.23
CA TRP A 666 -18.52 20.33 -10.22
C TRP A 666 -17.82 21.70 -10.07
N ILE A 667 -18.07 22.44 -8.99
CA ILE A 667 -17.48 23.78 -8.79
C ILE A 667 -15.93 23.74 -8.65
N LEU A 668 -15.42 22.61 -8.18
CA LEU A 668 -14.00 22.43 -7.82
C LEU A 668 -13.10 22.14 -9.02
N ASN A 669 -13.59 21.40 -10.02
CA ASN A 669 -12.82 21.18 -11.25
C ASN A 669 -12.78 22.46 -12.10
N LEU A 670 -13.85 23.25 -12.04
CA LEU A 670 -13.91 24.57 -12.66
C LEU A 670 -12.83 25.53 -12.10
N LEU A 671 -12.69 25.61 -10.77
CA LEU A 671 -11.72 26.50 -10.12
C LEU A 671 -10.26 26.00 -10.21
N ARG A 672 -10.03 24.67 -10.28
CA ARG A 672 -8.68 24.11 -10.48
C ARG A 672 -8.12 24.38 -11.88
N MET A 673 -8.96 24.36 -12.91
CA MET A 673 -8.54 24.60 -14.29
C MET A 673 -8.20 26.07 -14.59
N ILE A 674 -8.73 27.00 -13.80
CA ILE A 674 -8.44 28.44 -13.84
C ILE A 674 -6.96 28.73 -13.45
N ALA A 675 -6.31 27.87 -12.67
CA ALA A 675 -4.96 28.09 -12.13
C ALA A 675 -3.98 27.01 -12.64
N ASN A 676 -3.23 27.32 -13.69
CA ASN A 676 -2.40 26.35 -14.41
C ASN A 676 -0.96 26.26 -13.84
N GLU A 677 -0.75 25.34 -12.90
CA GLU A 677 0.49 24.60 -12.55
C GLU A 677 0.20 23.91 -11.20
N GLN A 678 0.30 22.57 -11.14
CA GLN A 678 -0.38 21.74 -10.14
C GLN A 678 -0.14 22.14 -8.66
N ARG A 679 1.03 22.71 -8.31
CA ARG A 679 1.34 23.23 -6.97
C ARG A 679 0.89 24.68 -6.72
N ALA A 680 0.91 25.53 -7.74
CA ALA A 680 0.38 26.90 -7.67
C ALA A 680 -1.16 26.90 -7.58
N CYS A 681 -1.79 25.92 -8.26
CA CYS A 681 -3.24 25.68 -8.30
C CYS A 681 -3.83 25.44 -6.91
N GLU A 682 -3.20 24.62 -6.07
CA GLU A 682 -3.70 24.27 -4.73
C GLU A 682 -3.60 25.46 -3.76
N CYS A 683 -2.53 26.25 -3.85
CA CYS A 683 -2.34 27.44 -3.02
C CYS A 683 -3.33 28.56 -3.38
N GLN A 684 -3.48 28.86 -4.67
CA GLN A 684 -4.46 29.86 -5.14
C GLN A 684 -5.90 29.42 -4.83
N SER A 685 -6.21 28.14 -5.05
CA SER A 685 -7.51 27.55 -4.70
C SER A 685 -7.81 27.64 -3.20
N LEU A 686 -6.80 27.43 -2.34
CA LEU A 686 -6.96 27.54 -0.90
C LEU A 686 -7.18 29.00 -0.46
N GLU A 687 -6.51 29.97 -1.07
CA GLU A 687 -6.74 31.39 -0.79
C GLU A 687 -8.11 31.87 -1.29
N VAL A 688 -8.56 31.41 -2.46
CA VAL A 688 -9.96 31.63 -2.90
C VAL A 688 -10.94 31.02 -1.91
N ALA A 689 -10.72 29.79 -1.44
CA ALA A 689 -11.60 29.14 -0.48
C ALA A 689 -11.63 29.87 0.89
N LYS A 690 -10.47 30.31 1.38
CA LYS A 690 -10.36 31.10 2.62
C LYS A 690 -11.06 32.45 2.47
N MET A 691 -10.88 33.13 1.34
CA MET A 691 -11.56 34.39 1.02
C MET A 691 -13.07 34.18 0.99
N LEU A 692 -13.57 33.19 0.25
CA LEU A 692 -15.01 32.90 0.19
C LEU A 692 -15.57 32.54 1.57
N LEU A 693 -14.86 31.78 2.40
CA LEU A 693 -15.34 31.50 3.76
C LEU A 693 -15.38 32.75 4.65
N LYS A 694 -14.34 33.59 4.63
CA LYS A 694 -14.24 34.75 5.53
C LYS A 694 -15.09 35.93 5.07
N GLU A 695 -15.21 36.11 3.77
CA GLU A 695 -15.72 37.33 3.16
C GLU A 695 -17.02 37.12 2.37
N ARG A 696 -17.62 35.91 2.34
CA ARG A 696 -18.88 35.66 1.60
C ARG A 696 -19.99 36.66 1.92
N GLN A 697 -20.12 37.08 3.17
CA GLN A 697 -21.13 38.05 3.61
C GLN A 697 -20.89 39.46 3.07
N ASN A 698 -19.71 39.74 2.49
CA ASN A 698 -19.39 41.00 1.86
C ASN A 698 -19.80 41.05 0.38
N PHE A 699 -20.16 39.92 -0.23
CA PHE A 699 -20.61 39.87 -1.63
C PHE A 699 -22.13 39.97 -1.70
N ARG A 700 -22.62 40.93 -2.50
CA ARG A 700 -24.06 41.10 -2.75
C ARG A 700 -24.55 40.32 -3.96
N ASP A 701 -23.66 40.00 -4.90
CA ASP A 701 -23.98 39.28 -6.13
C ASP A 701 -22.79 38.43 -6.63
N ILE A 702 -23.06 37.60 -7.64
CA ILE A 702 -22.07 36.68 -8.21
C ILE A 702 -20.97 37.40 -9.00
N THR A 703 -21.25 38.57 -9.59
CA THR A 703 -20.27 39.35 -10.36
C THR A 703 -19.17 39.87 -9.45
N GLY A 704 -19.51 40.31 -8.24
CA GLY A 704 -18.56 40.66 -7.19
C GLY A 704 -17.67 39.48 -6.78
N VAL A 705 -18.24 38.27 -6.72
CA VAL A 705 -17.50 37.02 -6.41
C VAL A 705 -16.53 36.66 -7.52
N VAL A 706 -16.97 36.68 -8.78
CA VAL A 706 -16.13 36.37 -9.95
C VAL A 706 -14.98 37.37 -10.09
N SER A 707 -15.27 38.66 -9.89
CA SER A 707 -14.25 39.72 -9.88
C SER A 707 -13.22 39.55 -8.75
N ALA A 708 -13.64 39.07 -7.58
CA ALA A 708 -12.74 38.79 -6.47
C ALA A 708 -11.86 37.56 -6.74
N ILE A 709 -12.43 36.50 -7.31
CA ILE A 709 -11.68 35.29 -7.72
C ILE A 709 -10.63 35.66 -8.78
N GLN A 710 -10.96 36.50 -9.77
CA GLN A 710 -10.01 36.99 -10.78
C GLN A 710 -8.85 37.78 -10.19
N LYS A 711 -9.04 38.48 -9.06
CA LYS A 711 -7.97 39.23 -8.38
C LYS A 711 -7.03 38.34 -7.56
N VAL A 712 -7.51 37.18 -7.11
CA VAL A 712 -6.72 36.17 -6.36
C VAL A 712 -5.95 35.23 -7.31
N SER A 713 -6.48 35.03 -8.53
CA SER A 713 -5.98 34.12 -9.56
C SER A 713 -4.90 34.73 -10.45
#